data_AF-F9MQ43-F1
#
_entry.id   AF-F9MQ43-F1
#
_cell.length_a   1.000
_cell.length_b   1.000
_cell.length_c   1.000
_cell.angle_alpha   90.00
_cell.angle_beta   90.00
_cell.angle_gamma   90.00
#
_symmetry.space_group_name_H-M   'P 1'
#
loop_
_entity.id
_entity.type
_entity.pdbx_description
1 polymer ?
#
loop_
_entity_poly.entity_id
_entity_poly.type
_entity_poly.pdbx_seq_one_letter_code
_entity_poly.pdbx_strand_id
1 'polypeptide(L)'
;MYTPRHKAKRVQKKGFFRRLRFLILFCIVVVAGLGFGYIFAAYQTLPPVNHNMRPIASSQLFDIKGRLITTLYSEENRLPIDINQVPPTLQNAFISAEDNRFYQHMGIDPIGIGRAFVANILHRGISQGGSTITQQLAKNAFLSQKQTLRRKVQEAMLAIELERKYSKKEILEMYMNEIYFGQGSYGIQTAAKTYFNKNVNELSLKECAVLAGLPKSPNYYSPFNNPQVANERANVILDQMQRYGYISAQECHQAQQEPLKLAPKKRNAKENDPIDFIDYVTRQVSEKYGDDILYKQGLKIYTTLDLDKQKAAMQAFANLPTNYTDKNGLSQPQAALVSIDPKTGYIVAMIGGRNHDSFNRATMARRQPGSAFKPFVYAAALQKGMTPDTTFVDKPISFGSWSPRNAGGSYRGTLTIRDALIFSVNTVAVQTANAVGPNRILSLAEKMGITTLQKNDNNLAMALGGLTRGVSPLELASAYGTFANEGIHVKPMAIIKILDQNNHVLEDHSSEEPEQTQVLSAKEAYEMTNMLEGVIQSGTGRAAAIGIPAAGKTGTTDNNVDAWFVGYTTDLVTAVWMGDDTGSRSLGAVYGGTIPARIWRDYMRIAASRGGHFAVPPGVVVPKKATEENDAANDAETDDDETETDTTAYTDSKEHKSPVSKNQQHTETAIEPYSKAH
;
A
#
# COMPACT_ATOMS: atom_id res chain seq x y z
N MET A 1 -58.60 -52.49 63.45
CA MET A 1 -57.57 -52.15 62.44
C MET A 1 -58.24 -51.54 61.21
N TYR A 2 -58.42 -50.21 61.18
CA TYR A 2 -58.74 -49.47 59.94
C TYR A 2 -58.57 -47.96 60.17
N THR A 3 -57.83 -47.27 59.31
CA THR A 3 -57.72 -45.80 59.28
C THR A 3 -58.15 -45.29 57.90
N PRO A 4 -58.92 -44.18 57.82
CA PRO A 4 -59.58 -43.79 56.57
C PRO A 4 -58.64 -43.14 55.54
N ARG A 5 -59.12 -43.10 54.30
CA ARG A 5 -58.39 -42.61 53.11
C ARG A 5 -58.34 -41.09 53.04
N HIS A 6 -57.28 -40.57 52.41
CA HIS A 6 -57.43 -39.48 51.44
C HIS A 6 -56.90 -39.93 50.06
N LYS A 7 -57.75 -39.89 49.03
CA LYS A 7 -57.34 -40.03 47.61
C LYS A 7 -57.50 -38.67 46.92
N ALA A 8 -56.40 -38.06 46.49
CA ALA A 8 -56.43 -36.83 45.70
C ALA A 8 -56.99 -37.08 44.29
N LYS A 9 -57.87 -36.19 43.80
CA LYS A 9 -58.42 -36.25 42.44
C LYS A 9 -57.35 -35.80 41.43
N ARG A 10 -56.93 -36.68 40.51
CA ARG A 10 -56.11 -36.30 39.34
C ARG A 10 -56.98 -35.59 38.29
N VAL A 11 -56.74 -34.30 38.07
CA VAL A 11 -57.38 -33.51 37.00
C VAL A 11 -56.77 -33.88 35.64
N GLN A 12 -57.60 -34.09 34.61
CA GLN A 12 -57.14 -34.48 33.27
C GLN A 12 -56.52 -33.31 32.50
N LYS A 13 -55.26 -33.42 32.08
CA LYS A 13 -54.50 -32.39 31.33
C LYS A 13 -54.93 -32.15 29.86
N LYS A 14 -56.14 -32.58 29.44
CA LYS A 14 -56.58 -32.50 28.02
C LYS A 14 -56.70 -31.07 27.46
N GLY A 15 -56.83 -30.04 28.31
CA GLY A 15 -56.93 -28.64 27.87
C GLY A 15 -55.61 -27.99 27.41
N PHE A 16 -54.47 -28.42 27.96
CA PHE A 16 -53.18 -27.71 27.77
C PHE A 16 -52.68 -27.79 26.32
N PHE A 17 -52.59 -29.00 25.76
CA PHE A 17 -52.12 -29.20 24.38
C PHE A 17 -53.03 -28.56 23.33
N ARG A 18 -54.34 -28.44 23.59
CA ARG A 18 -55.27 -27.76 22.67
C ARG A 18 -55.01 -26.25 22.66
N ARG A 19 -54.81 -25.64 23.84
CA ARG A 19 -54.41 -24.22 23.96
C ARG A 19 -53.05 -23.95 23.33
N LEU A 20 -52.07 -24.83 23.53
CA LEU A 20 -50.74 -24.71 22.92
C LEU A 20 -50.79 -24.78 21.38
N ARG A 21 -51.58 -25.69 20.80
CA ARG A 21 -51.76 -25.77 19.33
C ARG A 21 -52.47 -24.53 18.76
N PHE A 22 -53.45 -23.96 19.46
CA PHE A 22 -54.05 -22.69 19.06
C PHE A 22 -53.08 -21.51 19.19
N LEU A 23 -52.25 -21.46 20.23
CA LEU A 23 -51.21 -20.43 20.39
C LEU A 23 -50.19 -20.51 19.25
N ILE A 24 -49.71 -21.70 18.91
CA ILE A 24 -48.78 -21.91 17.79
C ILE A 24 -49.42 -21.48 16.46
N LEU A 25 -50.67 -21.87 16.20
CA LEU A 25 -51.38 -21.48 14.98
C LEU A 25 -51.60 -19.96 14.90
N PHE A 26 -51.96 -19.32 16.02
CA PHE A 26 -52.09 -17.87 16.11
C PHE A 26 -50.75 -17.16 15.86
N CYS A 27 -49.65 -17.63 16.46
CA CYS A 27 -48.32 -17.11 16.18
C CYS A 27 -47.92 -17.27 14.70
N ILE A 28 -48.24 -18.39 14.05
CA ILE A 28 -48.01 -18.60 12.62
C ILE A 28 -48.81 -17.58 11.79
N VAL A 29 -50.09 -17.36 12.10
CA VAL A 29 -50.95 -16.39 11.40
C VAL A 29 -50.47 -14.94 11.62
N VAL A 30 -50.04 -14.58 12.83
CA VAL A 30 -49.48 -13.25 13.13
C VAL A 30 -48.15 -13.04 12.40
N VAL A 31 -47.24 -14.02 12.41
CA VAL A 31 -45.97 -13.95 11.67
C VAL A 31 -46.21 -13.87 10.16
N ALA A 32 -47.17 -14.63 9.62
CA ALA A 32 -47.55 -14.57 8.21
C ALA A 32 -48.18 -13.20 7.85
N GLY A 33 -49.04 -12.64 8.71
CA GLY A 33 -49.65 -11.32 8.50
C GLY A 33 -48.63 -10.18 8.57
N LEU A 34 -47.72 -10.20 9.54
CA LEU A 34 -46.61 -9.25 9.63
C LEU A 34 -45.66 -9.37 8.43
N GLY A 35 -45.33 -10.60 8.01
CA GLY A 35 -44.54 -10.86 6.81
C GLY A 35 -45.23 -10.34 5.54
N PHE A 36 -46.53 -10.58 5.38
CA PHE A 36 -47.30 -10.08 4.24
C PHE A 36 -47.40 -8.55 4.22
N GLY A 37 -47.65 -7.91 5.37
CA GLY A 37 -47.63 -6.45 5.49
C GLY A 37 -46.27 -5.85 5.15
N TYR A 38 -45.17 -6.49 5.57
CA TYR A 38 -43.81 -6.08 5.23
C TYR A 38 -43.51 -6.23 3.72
N ILE A 39 -43.93 -7.35 3.13
CA ILE A 39 -43.85 -7.63 1.69
C ILE A 39 -44.65 -6.57 0.90
N PHE A 40 -45.88 -6.25 1.31
CA PHE A 40 -46.70 -5.22 0.68
C PHE A 40 -46.08 -3.82 0.79
N ALA A 41 -45.53 -3.46 1.95
CA ALA A 41 -44.81 -2.19 2.14
C ALA A 41 -43.50 -2.10 1.34
N ALA A 42 -42.84 -3.24 1.04
CA ALA A 42 -41.72 -3.29 0.11
C ALA A 42 -42.18 -3.10 -1.35
N TYR A 43 -43.25 -3.79 -1.74
CA TYR A 43 -43.86 -3.74 -3.08
C TYR A 43 -44.31 -2.32 -3.47
N GLN A 44 -45.02 -1.62 -2.57
CA GLN A 44 -45.46 -0.21 -2.72
C GLN A 44 -44.32 0.81 -2.89
N THR A 45 -43.05 0.35 -2.85
CA THR A 45 -41.85 1.19 -3.03
C THR A 45 -40.85 0.58 -4.01
N LEU A 46 -41.31 -0.31 -4.90
CA LEU A 46 -40.51 -0.78 -6.03
C LEU A 46 -40.35 0.34 -7.06
N PRO A 47 -39.14 0.55 -7.62
CA PRO A 47 -38.99 1.34 -8.83
C PRO A 47 -39.59 0.56 -10.02
N PRO A 48 -40.27 1.23 -10.97
CA PRO A 48 -40.82 0.55 -12.16
C PRO A 48 -39.71 0.04 -13.08
N VAL A 49 -39.90 -1.14 -13.69
CA VAL A 49 -38.93 -1.79 -14.60
C VAL A 49 -38.97 -1.19 -16.02
N ASN A 50 -38.86 0.14 -16.07
CA ASN A 50 -39.02 0.99 -17.26
C ASN A 50 -37.83 1.95 -17.40
N HIS A 51 -36.79 1.53 -18.13
CA HIS A 51 -35.65 2.30 -18.71
C HIS A 51 -34.84 3.30 -17.87
N ASN A 52 -35.27 3.69 -16.68
CA ASN A 52 -34.58 4.62 -15.79
C ASN A 52 -33.49 3.90 -14.99
N MET A 53 -32.50 3.34 -15.69
CA MET A 53 -31.19 3.10 -15.08
C MET A 53 -30.68 4.43 -14.51
N ARG A 54 -30.10 4.40 -13.31
CA ARG A 54 -29.52 5.62 -12.72
C ARG A 54 -28.35 6.08 -13.60
N PRO A 55 -28.23 7.37 -13.94
CA PRO A 55 -27.06 7.86 -14.67
C PRO A 55 -25.80 7.55 -13.86
N ILE A 56 -24.83 6.92 -14.51
CA ILE A 56 -23.58 6.50 -13.87
C ILE A 56 -22.71 7.74 -13.72
N ALA A 57 -22.58 8.24 -12.49
CA ALA A 57 -21.73 9.38 -12.20
C ALA A 57 -20.32 8.89 -11.87
N SER A 58 -19.35 9.24 -12.73
CA SER A 58 -17.93 8.95 -12.48
C SER A 58 -17.42 9.79 -11.31
N SER A 59 -16.73 9.16 -10.37
CA SER A 59 -16.17 9.86 -9.20
C SER A 59 -14.92 10.68 -9.56
N GLN A 60 -14.55 11.65 -8.73
CA GLN A 60 -13.46 12.58 -8.98
C GLN A 60 -12.51 12.62 -7.78
N LEU A 61 -11.20 12.49 -8.04
CA LEU A 61 -10.15 12.70 -7.04
C LEU A 61 -9.58 14.10 -7.16
N PHE A 62 -9.46 14.79 -6.04
CA PHE A 62 -8.90 16.14 -5.93
C PHE A 62 -7.66 16.16 -5.03
N ASP A 63 -6.69 17.00 -5.37
CA ASP A 63 -5.48 17.23 -4.58
C ASP A 63 -5.76 18.15 -3.38
N ILE A 64 -4.77 18.33 -2.51
CA ILE A 64 -4.88 19.15 -1.29
C ILE A 64 -5.20 20.63 -1.56
N LYS A 65 -5.06 21.08 -2.82
CA LYS A 65 -5.35 22.45 -3.28
C LYS A 65 -6.67 22.50 -4.08
N GLY A 66 -7.46 21.42 -4.07
CA GLY A 66 -8.73 21.30 -4.77
C GLY A 66 -8.61 21.10 -6.29
N ARG A 67 -7.40 20.84 -6.81
CA ARG A 67 -7.20 20.58 -8.25
C ARG A 67 -7.64 19.16 -8.58
N LEU A 68 -8.36 18.97 -9.69
CA LEU A 68 -8.73 17.63 -10.16
C LEU A 68 -7.46 16.84 -10.51
N ILE A 69 -7.23 15.73 -9.80
CA ILE A 69 -6.17 14.76 -10.10
C ILE A 69 -6.63 13.89 -11.28
N THR A 70 -7.80 13.28 -11.14
CA THR A 70 -8.37 12.39 -12.16
C THR A 70 -9.87 12.19 -11.95
N THR A 71 -10.56 11.82 -13.02
CA THR A 71 -11.92 11.28 -12.96
C THR A 71 -11.83 9.75 -13.01
N LEU A 72 -12.37 9.10 -11.98
CA LEU A 72 -12.55 7.65 -11.91
C LEU A 72 -13.74 7.25 -12.78
N TYR A 73 -13.49 7.20 -14.09
CA TYR A 73 -14.41 6.58 -15.02
C TYR A 73 -14.62 5.11 -14.64
N SER A 74 -15.87 4.70 -14.48
CA SER A 74 -16.29 3.46 -15.13
C SER A 74 -15.99 3.64 -16.62
N GLU A 75 -15.15 2.79 -17.23
CA GLU A 75 -14.96 2.96 -18.67
C GLU A 75 -16.28 2.67 -19.37
N GLU A 76 -16.85 3.68 -20.04
CA GLU A 76 -18.03 3.53 -20.90
C GLU A 76 -17.75 2.65 -22.13
N ASN A 77 -16.50 2.19 -22.28
CA ASN A 77 -16.07 1.02 -23.06
C ASN A 77 -16.71 -0.31 -22.56
N ARG A 78 -17.98 -0.31 -22.17
CA ARG A 78 -18.82 -1.50 -22.23
C ARG A 78 -18.80 -1.95 -23.69
N LEU A 79 -18.10 -3.04 -23.98
CA LEU A 79 -18.16 -3.70 -25.28
C LEU A 79 -19.35 -4.68 -25.23
N PRO A 80 -20.55 -4.31 -25.74
CA PRO A 80 -21.74 -5.12 -25.54
C PRO A 80 -21.63 -6.39 -26.38
N ILE A 81 -21.89 -7.54 -25.77
CA ILE A 81 -21.75 -8.83 -26.44
C ILE A 81 -23.02 -9.66 -26.32
N ASP A 82 -23.49 -10.15 -27.46
CA ASP A 82 -24.58 -11.10 -27.61
C ASP A 82 -24.20 -12.43 -26.91
N ILE A 83 -25.10 -12.98 -26.11
CA ILE A 83 -24.85 -14.18 -25.28
C ILE A 83 -24.51 -15.43 -26.11
N ASN A 84 -24.86 -15.47 -27.40
CA ASN A 84 -24.51 -16.55 -28.31
C ASN A 84 -23.06 -16.45 -28.83
N GLN A 85 -22.41 -15.29 -28.68
CA GLN A 85 -20.96 -15.11 -28.93
C GLN A 85 -20.10 -15.45 -27.70
N VAL A 86 -20.70 -15.46 -26.51
CA VAL A 86 -20.05 -15.84 -25.23
C VAL A 86 -19.93 -17.37 -25.18
N PRO A 87 -18.73 -17.97 -25.06
CA PRO A 87 -18.59 -19.43 -25.09
C PRO A 87 -19.36 -20.14 -23.97
N PRO A 88 -19.94 -21.34 -24.22
CA PRO A 88 -20.63 -22.13 -23.20
C PRO A 88 -19.76 -22.38 -21.96
N THR A 89 -18.46 -22.60 -22.13
CA THR A 89 -17.49 -22.76 -21.03
C THR A 89 -17.47 -21.55 -20.09
N LEU A 90 -17.52 -20.33 -20.65
CA LEU A 90 -17.55 -19.09 -19.88
C LEU A 90 -18.91 -18.89 -19.20
N GLN A 91 -20.02 -19.11 -19.91
CA GLN A 91 -21.37 -19.07 -19.33
C GLN A 91 -21.49 -20.05 -18.13
N ASN A 92 -21.01 -21.28 -18.31
CA ASN A 92 -21.01 -22.33 -17.28
C ASN A 92 -20.11 -21.98 -16.08
N ALA A 93 -19.03 -21.20 -16.28
CA ALA A 93 -18.21 -20.71 -15.17
C ALA A 93 -19.00 -19.75 -14.26
N PHE A 94 -19.72 -18.77 -14.81
CA PHE A 94 -20.60 -17.88 -14.01
C PHE A 94 -21.76 -18.64 -13.36
N ILE A 95 -22.40 -19.54 -14.10
CA ILE A 95 -23.48 -20.39 -13.59
C ILE A 95 -22.98 -21.25 -12.42
N SER A 96 -21.87 -21.96 -12.57
CA SER A 96 -21.32 -22.80 -11.49
C SER A 96 -20.88 -22.01 -10.25
N ALA A 97 -20.34 -20.79 -10.45
CA ALA A 97 -19.83 -19.91 -9.40
C ALA A 97 -20.94 -19.26 -8.56
N GLU A 98 -21.99 -18.75 -9.21
CA GLU A 98 -23.03 -17.90 -8.59
C GLU A 98 -24.41 -18.59 -8.48
N ASP A 99 -24.85 -19.34 -9.48
CA ASP A 99 -26.23 -19.88 -9.55
C ASP A 99 -26.34 -21.16 -10.40
N ASN A 100 -25.83 -22.29 -9.88
CA ASN A 100 -25.74 -23.54 -10.64
C ASN A 100 -27.08 -24.09 -11.17
N ARG A 101 -28.20 -23.57 -10.67
CA ARG A 101 -29.55 -23.99 -11.09
C ARG A 101 -30.33 -22.85 -11.73
N PHE A 102 -29.63 -21.86 -12.27
CA PHE A 102 -30.17 -20.73 -13.01
C PHE A 102 -31.29 -21.13 -13.99
N TYR A 103 -31.12 -22.19 -14.78
CA TYR A 103 -32.13 -22.66 -15.73
C TYR A 103 -33.29 -23.50 -15.13
N GLN A 104 -33.31 -23.73 -13.81
CA GLN A 104 -34.27 -24.64 -13.13
C GLN A 104 -35.20 -23.94 -12.13
N HIS A 105 -35.07 -22.63 -11.92
CA HIS A 105 -35.89 -21.83 -10.99
C HIS A 105 -36.45 -20.57 -11.65
N MET A 106 -37.35 -19.86 -10.96
CA MET A 106 -37.94 -18.60 -11.44
C MET A 106 -37.62 -17.45 -10.49
N GLY A 107 -36.66 -16.61 -10.86
CA GLY A 107 -36.20 -15.40 -10.16
C GLY A 107 -35.46 -15.64 -8.85
N ILE A 108 -35.94 -16.58 -8.03
CA ILE A 108 -35.36 -17.00 -6.76
C ILE A 108 -35.19 -18.53 -6.72
N ASP A 109 -34.21 -19.01 -5.95
CA ASP A 109 -33.98 -20.45 -5.72
C ASP A 109 -34.32 -20.84 -4.27
N PRO A 110 -35.54 -21.31 -3.96
CA PRO A 110 -35.92 -21.71 -2.60
C PRO A 110 -35.06 -22.84 -2.03
N ILE A 111 -34.64 -23.78 -2.87
CA ILE A 111 -33.81 -24.93 -2.48
C ILE A 111 -32.35 -24.46 -2.27
N GLY A 112 -31.90 -23.44 -3.01
CA GLY A 112 -30.59 -22.81 -2.84
C GLY A 112 -30.52 -21.95 -1.58
N ILE A 113 -31.56 -21.19 -1.28
CA ILE A 113 -31.73 -20.48 0.00
C ILE A 113 -31.71 -21.47 1.16
N GLY A 114 -32.47 -22.58 1.07
CA GLY A 114 -32.47 -23.64 2.09
C GLY A 114 -31.09 -24.29 2.26
N ARG A 115 -30.41 -24.65 1.17
CA ARG A 115 -29.04 -25.20 1.17
C ARG A 115 -28.04 -24.23 1.81
N ALA A 116 -28.08 -22.95 1.47
CA ALA A 116 -27.21 -21.92 2.05
C ALA A 116 -27.48 -21.74 3.55
N PHE A 117 -28.74 -21.70 3.97
CA PHE A 117 -29.14 -21.63 5.38
C PHE A 117 -28.60 -22.82 6.20
N VAL A 118 -28.77 -24.05 5.69
CA VAL A 118 -28.25 -25.26 6.33
C VAL A 118 -26.71 -25.25 6.39
N ALA A 119 -26.03 -24.89 5.29
CA ALA A 119 -24.57 -24.81 5.25
C ALA A 119 -24.01 -23.79 6.26
N ASN A 120 -24.64 -22.62 6.39
CA ASN A 120 -24.22 -21.54 7.28
C ASN A 120 -24.43 -21.86 8.78
N ILE A 121 -25.27 -22.85 9.10
CA ILE A 121 -25.46 -23.35 10.48
C ILE A 121 -24.46 -24.47 10.80
N LEU A 122 -24.06 -25.28 9.81
CA LEU A 122 -23.18 -26.43 9.99
C LEU A 122 -21.67 -26.12 9.82
N HIS A 123 -21.30 -25.07 9.09
CA HIS A 123 -19.91 -24.71 8.84
C HIS A 123 -19.61 -23.22 9.06
N ARG A 124 -18.45 -22.93 9.68
CA ARG A 124 -17.92 -21.58 9.90
C ARG A 124 -17.00 -21.05 8.78
N GLY A 125 -16.82 -21.80 7.69
CA GLY A 125 -15.94 -21.44 6.58
C GLY A 125 -16.66 -21.53 5.23
N ILE A 126 -16.58 -20.47 4.43
CA ILE A 126 -17.06 -20.36 3.04
C ILE A 126 -18.58 -20.63 2.90
N SER A 127 -19.40 -19.64 3.26
CA SER A 127 -20.84 -19.59 2.91
C SER A 127 -21.02 -19.67 1.39
N GLN A 128 -21.87 -20.59 0.90
CA GLN A 128 -22.42 -20.48 -0.44
C GLN A 128 -23.43 -19.32 -0.49
N GLY A 129 -23.42 -18.53 -1.57
CA GLY A 129 -24.40 -17.48 -1.79
C GLY A 129 -25.79 -18.07 -2.05
N GLY A 130 -26.79 -17.65 -1.28
CA GLY A 130 -28.19 -18.01 -1.51
C GLY A 130 -28.93 -17.02 -2.41
N SER A 131 -28.26 -16.42 -3.41
CA SER A 131 -28.84 -15.41 -4.31
C SER A 131 -28.62 -15.80 -5.77
N THR A 132 -29.65 -15.62 -6.60
CA THR A 132 -29.64 -15.99 -8.02
C THR A 132 -28.93 -14.96 -8.88
N ILE A 133 -28.51 -15.33 -10.09
CA ILE A 133 -27.98 -14.39 -11.11
C ILE A 133 -28.98 -13.24 -11.34
N THR A 134 -30.28 -13.55 -11.43
CA THR A 134 -31.36 -12.58 -11.64
C THR A 134 -31.55 -11.62 -10.46
N GLN A 135 -31.41 -12.10 -9.22
CA GLN A 135 -31.38 -11.21 -8.05
C GLN A 135 -30.15 -10.29 -8.06
N GLN A 136 -29.00 -10.76 -8.56
CA GLN A 136 -27.80 -9.92 -8.68
C GLN A 136 -27.93 -8.88 -9.79
N LEU A 137 -28.54 -9.21 -10.93
CA LEU A 137 -28.93 -8.23 -11.95
C LEU A 137 -29.90 -7.18 -11.40
N ALA A 138 -30.97 -7.61 -10.72
CA ALA A 138 -31.94 -6.70 -10.10
C ALA A 138 -31.31 -5.77 -9.04
N LYS A 139 -30.41 -6.31 -8.20
CA LYS A 139 -29.60 -5.58 -7.21
C LYS A 139 -28.72 -4.52 -7.89
N ASN A 140 -28.06 -4.86 -9.00
CA ASN A 140 -27.10 -3.98 -9.68
C ASN A 140 -27.78 -2.86 -10.50
N ALA A 141 -28.89 -3.17 -11.18
CA ALA A 141 -29.50 -2.25 -12.16
C ALA A 141 -30.56 -1.29 -11.56
N PHE A 142 -31.29 -1.70 -10.50
CA PHE A 142 -32.50 -0.99 -10.07
C PHE A 142 -32.52 -0.52 -8.60
N LEU A 143 -31.67 -1.07 -7.71
CA LEU A 143 -31.82 -0.89 -6.27
C LEU A 143 -30.66 -0.15 -5.58
N SER A 144 -31.00 0.69 -4.59
CA SER A 144 -30.00 1.42 -3.79
C SER A 144 -29.25 0.50 -2.81
N GLN A 145 -27.95 0.72 -2.61
CA GLN A 145 -27.08 -0.27 -1.95
C GLN A 145 -27.18 -0.43 -0.43
N LYS A 146 -28.08 0.28 0.28
CA LYS A 146 -28.31 0.04 1.72
C LYS A 146 -28.81 -1.38 1.97
N GLN A 147 -28.01 -2.20 2.65
CA GLN A 147 -28.38 -3.59 2.98
C GLN A 147 -29.50 -3.59 4.03
N THR A 148 -30.72 -3.89 3.60
CA THR A 148 -31.90 -4.00 4.47
C THR A 148 -32.72 -5.22 4.06
N LEU A 149 -33.46 -5.80 5.01
CA LEU A 149 -34.39 -6.90 4.72
C LEU A 149 -35.45 -6.48 3.68
N ARG A 150 -35.87 -5.20 3.69
CA ARG A 150 -36.76 -4.59 2.69
C ARG A 150 -36.17 -4.69 1.29
N ARG A 151 -34.91 -4.25 1.12
CA ARG A 151 -34.22 -4.34 -0.17
C ARG A 151 -34.08 -5.79 -0.63
N LYS A 152 -33.81 -6.75 0.26
CA LYS A 152 -33.71 -8.17 -0.13
C LYS A 152 -35.04 -8.75 -0.62
N VAL A 153 -36.17 -8.30 -0.07
CA VAL A 153 -37.52 -8.60 -0.61
C VAL A 153 -37.71 -7.95 -1.99
N GLN A 154 -37.27 -6.70 -2.18
CA GLN A 154 -37.35 -6.02 -3.47
C GLN A 154 -36.45 -6.66 -4.55
N GLU A 155 -35.24 -7.13 -4.20
CA GLU A 155 -34.37 -7.92 -5.08
C GLU A 155 -35.09 -9.19 -5.57
N ALA A 156 -35.81 -9.89 -4.69
CA ALA A 156 -36.58 -11.08 -5.03
C ALA A 156 -37.79 -10.77 -5.93
N MET A 157 -38.51 -9.67 -5.66
CA MET A 157 -39.66 -9.24 -6.47
C MET A 157 -39.22 -8.86 -7.89
N LEU A 158 -38.21 -7.99 -8.02
CA LEU A 158 -37.68 -7.55 -9.31
C LEU A 158 -37.06 -8.71 -10.09
N ALA A 159 -36.42 -9.68 -9.43
CA ALA A 159 -35.95 -10.88 -10.10
C ALA A 159 -37.12 -11.66 -10.74
N ILE A 160 -38.20 -11.92 -9.99
CA ILE A 160 -39.40 -12.61 -10.51
C ILE A 160 -40.08 -11.80 -11.63
N GLU A 161 -40.07 -10.47 -11.56
CA GLU A 161 -40.61 -9.59 -12.61
C GLU A 161 -39.76 -9.63 -13.89
N LEU A 162 -38.43 -9.60 -13.76
CA LEU A 162 -37.50 -9.75 -14.90
C LEU A 162 -37.71 -11.09 -15.61
N GLU A 163 -37.86 -12.21 -14.88
CA GLU A 163 -38.07 -13.54 -15.51
C GLU A 163 -39.46 -13.76 -16.12
N ARG A 164 -40.41 -12.85 -15.88
CA ARG A 164 -41.69 -12.83 -16.58
C ARG A 164 -41.63 -12.03 -17.89
N LYS A 165 -40.59 -11.20 -18.05
CA LYS A 165 -40.43 -10.25 -19.17
C LYS A 165 -39.30 -10.65 -20.12
N TYR A 166 -38.28 -11.35 -19.62
CA TYR A 166 -37.06 -11.74 -20.34
C TYR A 166 -36.77 -13.23 -20.13
N SER A 167 -36.25 -13.89 -21.16
CA SER A 167 -35.78 -15.28 -21.07
C SER A 167 -34.49 -15.40 -20.25
N LYS A 168 -34.17 -16.62 -19.82
CA LYS A 168 -32.90 -16.91 -19.12
C LYS A 168 -31.66 -16.53 -19.95
N LYS A 169 -31.72 -16.57 -21.28
CA LYS A 169 -30.62 -16.11 -22.15
C LYS A 169 -30.43 -14.59 -22.05
N GLU A 170 -31.50 -13.81 -22.22
CA GLU A 170 -31.47 -12.35 -22.11
C GLU A 170 -31.07 -11.88 -20.70
N ILE A 171 -31.49 -12.59 -19.65
CA ILE A 171 -31.08 -12.32 -18.27
C ILE A 171 -29.57 -12.55 -18.08
N LEU A 172 -29.03 -13.65 -18.63
CA LEU A 172 -27.60 -13.93 -18.56
C LEU A 172 -26.80 -12.92 -19.40
N GLU A 173 -27.32 -12.50 -20.55
CA GLU A 173 -26.76 -11.44 -21.39
C GLU A 173 -26.69 -10.11 -20.65
N MET A 174 -27.81 -9.63 -20.11
CA MET A 174 -27.87 -8.40 -19.31
C MET A 174 -26.94 -8.47 -18.10
N TYR A 175 -26.91 -9.61 -17.39
CA TYR A 175 -26.00 -9.83 -16.26
C TYR A 175 -24.53 -9.74 -16.66
N MET A 176 -24.13 -10.46 -17.73
CA MET A 176 -22.74 -10.52 -18.18
C MET A 176 -22.27 -9.22 -18.86
N ASN A 177 -23.18 -8.36 -19.33
CA ASN A 177 -22.87 -7.02 -19.85
C ASN A 177 -22.92 -5.90 -18.78
N GLU A 178 -23.74 -6.03 -17.74
CA GLU A 178 -23.90 -5.01 -16.69
C GLU A 178 -22.89 -5.15 -15.52
N ILE A 179 -22.41 -6.36 -15.23
CA ILE A 179 -21.65 -6.59 -14.00
C ILE A 179 -20.22 -6.00 -14.04
N TYR A 180 -19.77 -5.54 -12.87
CA TYR A 180 -18.44 -4.97 -12.67
C TYR A 180 -17.39 -6.06 -12.45
N PHE A 181 -16.26 -5.92 -13.14
CA PHE A 181 -15.14 -6.85 -13.08
C PHE A 181 -13.89 -6.30 -12.40
N GLY A 182 -13.91 -5.07 -11.88
CA GLY A 182 -12.72 -4.41 -11.34
C GLY A 182 -12.01 -3.56 -12.39
N GLN A 183 -11.03 -2.75 -11.96
CA GLN A 183 -10.20 -1.91 -12.83
C GLN A 183 -11.00 -0.99 -13.81
N GLY A 184 -12.21 -0.55 -13.43
CA GLY A 184 -13.09 0.25 -14.30
C GLY A 184 -13.89 -0.55 -15.35
N SER A 185 -13.70 -1.88 -15.44
CA SER A 185 -14.28 -2.74 -16.48
C SER A 185 -15.73 -3.15 -16.17
N TYR A 186 -16.65 -2.76 -17.06
CA TYR A 186 -18.04 -3.20 -17.05
C TYR A 186 -18.33 -4.08 -18.26
N GLY A 187 -18.94 -5.25 -18.03
CA GLY A 187 -19.23 -6.23 -19.06
C GLY A 187 -18.08 -7.21 -19.34
N ILE A 188 -18.43 -8.43 -19.71
CA ILE A 188 -17.52 -9.58 -19.78
C ILE A 188 -16.46 -9.46 -20.88
N GLN A 189 -16.83 -8.90 -22.04
CA GLN A 189 -15.90 -8.67 -23.16
C GLN A 189 -14.89 -7.57 -22.83
N THR A 190 -15.32 -6.52 -22.14
CA THR A 190 -14.44 -5.50 -21.56
C THR A 190 -13.45 -6.12 -20.57
N ALA A 191 -13.93 -6.97 -19.67
CA ALA A 191 -13.07 -7.66 -18.70
C ALA A 191 -12.05 -8.61 -19.36
N ALA A 192 -12.46 -9.36 -20.40
CA ALA A 192 -11.56 -10.19 -21.19
C ALA A 192 -10.41 -9.38 -21.83
N LYS A 193 -10.73 -8.17 -22.33
CA LYS A 193 -9.73 -7.23 -22.85
C LYS A 193 -8.85 -6.63 -21.75
N THR A 194 -9.42 -6.19 -20.63
CA THR A 194 -8.64 -5.59 -19.53
C THR A 194 -7.69 -6.58 -18.85
N TYR A 195 -8.14 -7.80 -18.57
CA TYR A 195 -7.34 -8.78 -17.83
C TYR A 195 -6.40 -9.61 -18.72
N PHE A 196 -6.78 -9.88 -19.97
CA PHE A 196 -6.06 -10.82 -20.86
C PHE A 196 -5.78 -10.27 -22.27
N ASN A 197 -6.23 -9.06 -22.62
CA ASN A 197 -6.18 -8.49 -23.98
C ASN A 197 -6.92 -9.35 -25.04
N LYS A 198 -7.79 -10.26 -24.58
CA LYS A 198 -8.49 -11.27 -25.37
C LYS A 198 -9.96 -10.92 -25.60
N ASN A 199 -10.55 -11.47 -26.66
CA ASN A 199 -11.99 -11.59 -26.82
C ASN A 199 -12.51 -12.78 -25.97
N VAL A 200 -13.78 -12.81 -25.59
CA VAL A 200 -14.33 -13.90 -24.75
C VAL A 200 -14.15 -15.31 -25.35
N ASN A 201 -14.07 -15.42 -26.68
CA ASN A 201 -13.87 -16.67 -27.42
C ASN A 201 -12.39 -17.12 -27.52
N GLU A 202 -11.44 -16.30 -27.05
CA GLU A 202 -10.00 -16.61 -27.00
C GLU A 202 -9.54 -17.04 -25.59
N LEU A 203 -10.46 -17.03 -24.61
CA LEU A 203 -10.18 -17.32 -23.21
C LEU A 203 -9.98 -18.81 -22.95
N SER A 204 -8.98 -19.17 -22.16
CA SER A 204 -8.81 -20.52 -21.64
C SER A 204 -9.82 -20.83 -20.52
N LEU A 205 -9.97 -22.12 -20.18
CA LEU A 205 -10.81 -22.55 -19.06
C LEU A 205 -10.37 -21.91 -17.73
N LYS A 206 -9.06 -21.73 -17.52
CA LYS A 206 -8.52 -21.03 -16.34
C LYS A 206 -8.87 -19.55 -16.34
N GLU A 207 -8.71 -18.86 -17.47
CA GLU A 207 -9.08 -17.44 -17.60
C GLU A 207 -10.60 -17.22 -17.42
N CYS A 208 -11.44 -18.13 -17.92
CA CYS A 208 -12.88 -18.13 -17.68
C CYS A 208 -13.23 -18.22 -16.18
N ALA A 209 -12.58 -19.13 -15.45
CA ALA A 209 -12.75 -19.30 -14.01
C ALA A 209 -12.24 -18.09 -13.19
N VAL A 210 -11.21 -17.38 -13.68
CA VAL A 210 -10.78 -16.10 -13.09
C VAL A 210 -11.87 -15.04 -13.26
N LEU A 211 -12.39 -14.83 -14.47
CA LEU A 211 -13.43 -13.81 -14.70
C LEU A 211 -14.71 -14.08 -13.90
N ALA A 212 -15.15 -15.34 -13.83
CA ALA A 212 -16.28 -15.75 -12.98
C ALA A 212 -16.00 -15.60 -11.47
N GLY A 213 -14.73 -15.48 -11.06
CA GLY A 213 -14.32 -15.25 -9.67
C GLY A 213 -14.46 -13.81 -9.18
N LEU A 214 -14.34 -12.83 -10.10
CA LEU A 214 -14.28 -11.40 -9.80
C LEU A 214 -15.57 -10.81 -9.20
N PRO A 215 -16.79 -11.04 -9.76
CA PRO A 215 -18.03 -10.37 -9.33
C PRO A 215 -18.31 -10.29 -7.82
N LYS A 216 -17.88 -11.32 -7.08
CA LYS A 216 -18.08 -11.43 -5.63
C LYS A 216 -17.35 -10.34 -4.83
N SER A 217 -16.18 -9.90 -5.30
CA SER A 217 -15.39 -8.80 -4.70
C SER A 217 -14.29 -8.39 -5.70
N PRO A 218 -14.61 -7.54 -6.70
CA PRO A 218 -13.79 -7.41 -7.90
C PRO A 218 -12.35 -6.95 -7.63
N ASN A 219 -12.13 -5.98 -6.74
CA ASN A 219 -10.77 -5.55 -6.40
C ASN A 219 -9.99 -6.55 -5.52
N TYR A 220 -10.66 -7.31 -4.65
CA TYR A 220 -10.00 -8.31 -3.79
C TYR A 220 -9.54 -9.53 -4.60
N TYR A 221 -10.42 -10.05 -5.46
CA TYR A 221 -10.12 -11.16 -6.36
C TYR A 221 -9.41 -10.74 -7.66
N SER A 222 -9.14 -9.45 -7.88
CA SER A 222 -8.42 -8.96 -9.06
C SER A 222 -7.01 -9.57 -9.12
N PRO A 223 -6.64 -10.33 -10.17
CA PRO A 223 -5.31 -10.93 -10.28
C PRO A 223 -4.17 -9.91 -10.42
N PHE A 224 -4.47 -8.65 -10.81
CA PHE A 224 -3.49 -7.55 -10.73
C PHE A 224 -3.13 -7.18 -9.29
N ASN A 225 -4.06 -7.31 -8.36
CA ASN A 225 -3.89 -6.87 -6.97
C ASN A 225 -3.41 -8.05 -6.09
N ASN A 226 -4.06 -9.20 -6.22
CA ASN A 226 -3.82 -10.40 -5.40
C ASN A 226 -3.78 -11.66 -6.28
N PRO A 227 -2.71 -11.87 -7.10
CA PRO A 227 -2.65 -12.97 -8.07
C PRO A 227 -2.82 -14.37 -7.45
N GLN A 228 -2.33 -14.59 -6.22
CA GLN A 228 -2.51 -15.84 -5.49
C GLN A 228 -3.99 -16.09 -5.13
N VAL A 229 -4.64 -15.10 -4.52
CA VAL A 229 -6.07 -15.17 -4.10
C VAL A 229 -7.00 -15.29 -5.31
N ALA A 230 -6.66 -14.64 -6.43
CA ALA A 230 -7.37 -14.78 -7.70
C ALA A 230 -7.26 -16.22 -8.26
N ASN A 231 -6.05 -16.81 -8.23
CA ASN A 231 -5.80 -18.19 -8.66
C ASN A 231 -6.52 -19.22 -7.77
N GLU A 232 -6.51 -19.02 -6.44
CA GLU A 232 -7.28 -19.83 -5.50
C GLU A 232 -8.79 -19.75 -5.77
N ARG A 233 -9.33 -18.54 -5.96
CA ARG A 233 -10.75 -18.32 -6.28
C ARG A 233 -11.15 -18.97 -7.60
N ALA A 234 -10.28 -18.92 -8.62
CA ALA A 234 -10.50 -19.58 -9.90
C ALA A 234 -10.48 -21.12 -9.76
N ASN A 235 -9.54 -21.68 -8.99
CA ASN A 235 -9.50 -23.13 -8.74
C ASN A 235 -10.78 -23.64 -8.06
N VAL A 236 -11.32 -22.90 -7.09
CA VAL A 236 -12.64 -23.22 -6.47
C VAL A 236 -13.78 -23.23 -7.50
N ILE A 237 -13.73 -22.37 -8.52
CA ILE A 237 -14.74 -22.34 -9.59
C ILE A 237 -14.53 -23.53 -10.55
N LEU A 238 -13.30 -23.93 -10.84
CA LEU A 238 -13.02 -25.16 -11.60
C LEU A 238 -13.55 -26.41 -10.86
N ASP A 239 -13.35 -26.49 -9.54
CA ASP A 239 -13.93 -27.55 -8.69
C ASP A 239 -15.47 -27.54 -8.75
N GLN A 240 -16.10 -26.35 -8.76
CA GLN A 240 -17.55 -26.20 -8.96
C GLN A 240 -17.98 -26.67 -10.36
N MET A 241 -17.27 -26.28 -11.42
CA MET A 241 -17.57 -26.70 -12.80
C MET A 241 -17.48 -28.22 -12.96
N GLN A 242 -16.44 -28.85 -12.42
CA GLN A 242 -16.28 -30.31 -12.41
C GLN A 242 -17.39 -30.98 -11.61
N ARG A 243 -17.67 -30.51 -10.39
CA ARG A 243 -18.70 -31.07 -9.49
C ARG A 243 -20.10 -31.05 -10.10
N TYR A 244 -20.38 -30.08 -10.97
CA TYR A 244 -21.67 -29.94 -11.64
C TYR A 244 -21.68 -30.52 -13.07
N GLY A 245 -20.59 -31.14 -13.52
CA GLY A 245 -20.52 -31.86 -14.80
C GLY A 245 -20.32 -30.97 -16.03
N TYR A 246 -19.89 -29.72 -15.85
CA TYR A 246 -19.58 -28.81 -16.98
C TYR A 246 -18.21 -29.05 -17.60
N ILE A 247 -17.30 -29.71 -16.88
CA ILE A 247 -15.96 -30.16 -17.33
C ILE A 247 -15.61 -31.51 -16.71
N SER A 248 -14.70 -32.25 -17.33
CA SER A 248 -14.11 -33.47 -16.77
C SER A 248 -13.10 -33.17 -15.64
N ALA A 249 -12.77 -34.21 -14.87
CA ALA A 249 -11.70 -34.15 -13.87
C ALA A 249 -10.31 -33.85 -14.48
N GLN A 250 -10.09 -34.27 -15.73
CA GLN A 250 -8.83 -34.04 -16.45
C GLN A 250 -8.69 -32.57 -16.85
N GLU A 251 -9.74 -31.98 -17.45
CA GLU A 251 -9.75 -30.55 -17.82
C GLU A 251 -9.64 -29.65 -16.59
N CYS A 252 -10.30 -30.01 -15.48
CA CYS A 252 -10.18 -29.31 -14.20
C CYS A 252 -8.73 -29.27 -13.71
N HIS A 253 -8.09 -30.45 -13.59
CA HIS A 253 -6.69 -30.54 -13.14
C HIS A 253 -5.71 -29.82 -14.08
N GLN A 254 -5.92 -29.89 -15.40
CA GLN A 254 -5.11 -29.16 -16.38
C GLN A 254 -5.24 -27.64 -16.23
N ALA A 255 -6.47 -27.10 -16.13
CA ALA A 255 -6.70 -25.67 -15.93
C ALA A 255 -6.25 -25.16 -14.54
N GLN A 256 -6.29 -26.01 -13.51
CA GLN A 256 -5.73 -25.66 -12.19
C GLN A 256 -4.21 -25.44 -12.25
N GLN A 257 -3.49 -26.19 -13.10
CA GLN A 257 -2.04 -26.06 -13.32
C GLN A 257 -1.64 -25.01 -14.38
N GLU A 258 -2.59 -24.47 -15.15
CA GLU A 258 -2.33 -23.49 -16.20
C GLU A 258 -1.77 -22.16 -15.63
N PRO A 259 -0.62 -21.66 -16.11
CA PRO A 259 -0.03 -20.42 -15.61
C PRO A 259 -0.77 -19.19 -16.16
N LEU A 260 -1.36 -18.41 -15.25
CA LEU A 260 -2.15 -17.22 -15.59
C LEU A 260 -1.27 -16.12 -16.23
N LYS A 261 -1.57 -15.76 -17.49
CA LYS A 261 -0.87 -14.70 -18.24
C LYS A 261 -1.74 -13.46 -18.34
N LEU A 262 -1.48 -12.46 -17.49
CA LEU A 262 -2.20 -11.19 -17.52
C LEU A 262 -1.74 -10.28 -18.66
N ALA A 263 -2.64 -9.43 -19.13
CA ALA A 263 -2.30 -8.32 -20.01
C ALA A 263 -1.45 -7.25 -19.27
N PRO A 264 -0.52 -6.55 -19.95
CA PRO A 264 0.11 -5.37 -19.37
C PRO A 264 -0.95 -4.27 -19.14
N LYS A 265 -0.86 -3.58 -17.99
CA LYS A 265 -1.88 -2.64 -17.50
C LYS A 265 -1.91 -1.33 -18.32
N LYS A 266 -2.50 -1.39 -19.52
CA LYS A 266 -2.69 -0.25 -20.44
C LYS A 266 -3.74 0.74 -19.92
N ARG A 267 -3.39 1.55 -18.92
CA ARG A 267 -4.05 2.87 -18.76
C ARG A 267 -3.51 3.82 -19.83
N ASN A 268 -4.39 4.62 -20.43
CA ASN A 268 -4.01 5.83 -21.15
C ASN A 268 -3.62 6.94 -20.16
N ALA A 269 -2.64 6.63 -19.31
CA ALA A 269 -2.01 7.56 -18.39
C ALA A 269 -1.32 8.66 -19.19
N LYS A 270 -1.48 9.91 -18.78
CA LYS A 270 -0.47 10.92 -19.10
C LYS A 270 0.79 10.58 -18.31
N GLU A 271 1.94 10.91 -18.86
CA GLU A 271 3.28 10.58 -18.34
C GLU A 271 3.61 11.20 -16.95
N ASN A 272 2.63 11.85 -16.31
CA ASN A 272 2.74 12.54 -15.03
C ASN A 272 1.53 12.22 -14.09
N ASP A 273 0.69 11.23 -14.40
CA ASP A 273 -0.48 10.90 -13.57
C ASP A 273 -0.05 10.12 -12.29
N PRO A 274 -0.55 10.48 -11.09
CA PRO A 274 -0.06 9.93 -9.82
C PRO A 274 -0.67 8.56 -9.48
N ILE A 275 -0.43 7.58 -10.35
CA ILE A 275 -1.18 6.32 -10.40
C ILE A 275 -1.03 5.45 -9.15
N ASP A 276 0.14 5.41 -8.53
CA ASP A 276 0.34 4.70 -7.25
C ASP A 276 -0.56 5.25 -6.14
N PHE A 277 -0.70 6.57 -6.06
CA PHE A 277 -1.55 7.24 -5.08
C PHE A 277 -3.04 7.08 -5.42
N ILE A 278 -3.41 7.16 -6.70
CA ILE A 278 -4.78 6.90 -7.17
C ILE A 278 -5.19 5.46 -6.84
N ASP A 279 -4.33 4.47 -7.10
CA ASP A 279 -4.61 3.05 -6.81
C ASP A 279 -4.56 2.74 -5.30
N TYR A 280 -3.85 3.54 -4.49
CA TYR A 280 -3.93 3.50 -3.03
C TYR A 280 -5.27 4.04 -2.50
N VAL A 281 -5.68 5.24 -2.91
CA VAL A 281 -6.93 5.89 -2.48
C VAL A 281 -8.16 5.13 -2.98
N THR A 282 -8.19 4.73 -4.25
CA THR A 282 -9.31 3.93 -4.80
C THR A 282 -9.48 2.62 -4.05
N ARG A 283 -8.38 1.96 -3.65
CA ARG A 283 -8.45 0.76 -2.82
C ARG A 283 -9.04 1.05 -1.44
N GLN A 284 -8.62 2.10 -0.74
CA GLN A 284 -9.21 2.48 0.55
C GLN A 284 -10.72 2.79 0.45
N VAL A 285 -11.14 3.55 -0.56
CA VAL A 285 -12.57 3.88 -0.75
C VAL A 285 -13.38 2.65 -1.19
N SER A 286 -12.81 1.77 -2.01
CA SER A 286 -13.45 0.49 -2.40
C SER A 286 -13.58 -0.48 -1.21
N GLU A 287 -12.55 -0.61 -0.38
CA GLU A 287 -12.56 -1.43 0.84
C GLU A 287 -13.61 -0.94 1.86
N LYS A 288 -13.84 0.38 1.96
CA LYS A 288 -14.76 1.00 2.93
C LYS A 288 -16.21 1.16 2.42
N TYR A 289 -16.39 1.59 1.18
CA TYR A 289 -17.71 1.96 0.61
C TYR A 289 -18.19 0.97 -0.47
N GLY A 290 -17.29 0.22 -1.10
CA GLY A 290 -17.59 -0.71 -2.19
C GLY A 290 -17.48 -0.09 -3.58
N ASP A 291 -17.12 -0.94 -4.55
CA ASP A 291 -16.81 -0.55 -5.93
C ASP A 291 -17.93 0.21 -6.65
N ASP A 292 -19.20 -0.22 -6.52
CA ASP A 292 -20.32 0.48 -7.16
C ASP A 292 -20.52 1.91 -6.64
N ILE A 293 -20.12 2.22 -5.41
CA ILE A 293 -20.18 3.59 -4.90
C ILE A 293 -19.03 4.40 -5.52
N LEU A 294 -17.81 3.84 -5.49
CA LEU A 294 -16.60 4.44 -6.04
C LEU A 294 -16.69 4.74 -7.55
N TYR A 295 -17.34 3.89 -8.35
CA TYR A 295 -17.37 4.02 -9.81
C TYR A 295 -18.72 4.45 -10.41
N LYS A 296 -19.82 4.57 -9.63
CA LYS A 296 -21.14 4.95 -10.15
C LYS A 296 -21.87 6.10 -9.44
N GLN A 297 -21.44 6.53 -8.26
CA GLN A 297 -22.20 7.48 -7.41
C GLN A 297 -21.56 8.87 -7.30
N GLY A 298 -20.67 9.22 -8.24
CA GLY A 298 -20.18 10.59 -8.44
C GLY A 298 -19.49 11.19 -7.22
N LEU A 299 -18.71 10.38 -6.49
CA LEU A 299 -18.04 10.83 -5.28
C LEU A 299 -17.03 11.94 -5.59
N LYS A 300 -16.92 12.93 -4.70
CA LYS A 300 -15.83 13.92 -4.72
C LYS A 300 -14.89 13.60 -3.57
N ILE A 301 -13.72 13.06 -3.90
CA ILE A 301 -12.73 12.53 -2.96
C ILE A 301 -11.56 13.51 -2.91
N TYR A 302 -11.49 14.32 -1.85
CA TYR A 302 -10.41 15.25 -1.60
C TYR A 302 -9.29 14.54 -0.82
N THR A 303 -8.06 14.66 -1.32
CA THR A 303 -6.91 13.87 -0.88
C THR A 303 -5.77 14.75 -0.36
N THR A 304 -4.82 14.13 0.33
CA THR A 304 -3.64 14.81 0.90
C THR A 304 -2.52 15.07 -0.11
N LEU A 305 -2.65 14.57 -1.34
CA LEU A 305 -1.63 14.69 -2.38
C LEU A 305 -1.38 16.17 -2.73
N ASP A 306 -0.11 16.57 -2.82
CA ASP A 306 0.27 17.83 -3.43
C ASP A 306 0.87 17.53 -4.82
N LEU A 307 0.13 17.81 -5.90
CA LEU A 307 0.57 17.52 -7.26
C LEU A 307 1.90 18.20 -7.63
N ASP A 308 2.28 19.31 -6.97
CA ASP A 308 3.54 19.99 -7.25
C ASP A 308 4.73 19.26 -6.59
N LYS A 309 4.52 18.72 -5.38
CA LYS A 309 5.50 17.82 -4.73
C LYS A 309 5.58 16.49 -5.48
N GLN A 310 4.45 15.91 -5.86
CA GLN A 310 4.42 14.69 -6.66
C GLN A 310 5.19 14.85 -7.99
N LYS A 311 5.07 16.00 -8.66
CA LYS A 311 5.86 16.33 -9.86
C LYS A 311 7.36 16.39 -9.57
N ALA A 312 7.77 17.00 -8.45
CA ALA A 312 9.17 16.97 -8.01
C ALA A 312 9.68 15.54 -7.75
N ALA A 313 8.84 14.67 -7.19
CA ALA A 313 9.20 13.27 -6.95
C ALA A 313 9.43 12.51 -8.27
N MET A 314 8.55 12.70 -9.27
CA MET A 314 8.70 12.10 -10.59
C MET A 314 9.96 12.62 -11.32
N GLN A 315 10.27 13.91 -11.19
CA GLN A 315 11.51 14.49 -11.71
C GLN A 315 12.78 13.89 -11.06
N ALA A 316 12.76 13.64 -9.75
CA ALA A 316 13.86 12.97 -9.05
C ALA A 316 14.06 11.50 -9.49
N PHE A 317 13.04 10.87 -10.10
CA PHE A 317 13.07 9.49 -10.60
C PHE A 317 13.49 9.36 -12.08
N ALA A 318 13.64 10.47 -12.82
CA ALA A 318 13.84 10.44 -14.27
C ALA A 318 15.10 9.69 -14.74
N ASN A 319 16.16 9.64 -13.93
CA ASN A 319 17.48 9.10 -14.29
C ASN A 319 17.84 7.81 -13.52
N LEU A 320 16.88 6.89 -13.36
CA LEU A 320 17.12 5.59 -12.71
C LEU A 320 17.94 4.63 -13.60
N PRO A 321 18.92 3.89 -13.04
CA PRO A 321 19.74 2.94 -13.80
C PRO A 321 18.91 1.75 -14.26
N THR A 322 19.15 1.26 -15.48
CA THR A 322 18.53 0.01 -16.00
C THR A 322 19.59 -1.07 -16.11
N ASN A 323 19.58 -2.02 -15.18
CA ASN A 323 20.52 -3.15 -15.17
C ASN A 323 20.03 -4.27 -16.09
N TYR A 324 18.72 -4.54 -16.10
CA TYR A 324 18.06 -5.48 -17.01
C TYR A 324 16.55 -5.21 -17.07
N THR A 325 15.84 -5.91 -17.97
CA THR A 325 14.36 -5.98 -17.98
C THR A 325 13.93 -7.40 -17.65
N ASP A 326 12.99 -7.56 -16.73
CA ASP A 326 12.54 -8.88 -16.28
C ASP A 326 11.48 -9.53 -17.19
N LYS A 327 11.07 -10.75 -16.83
CA LYS A 327 10.09 -11.56 -17.58
C LYS A 327 8.69 -10.94 -17.70
N ASN A 328 8.38 -9.92 -16.89
CA ASN A 328 7.11 -9.20 -16.91
C ASN A 328 7.22 -7.91 -17.77
N GLY A 329 8.41 -7.60 -18.31
CA GLY A 329 8.69 -6.37 -19.04
C GLY A 329 9.07 -5.18 -18.14
N LEU A 330 9.30 -5.40 -16.84
CA LEU A 330 9.67 -4.32 -15.93
C LEU A 330 11.19 -4.11 -15.91
N SER A 331 11.61 -2.85 -16.02
CA SER A 331 13.01 -2.46 -15.85
C SER A 331 13.43 -2.63 -14.40
N GLN A 332 14.62 -3.16 -14.16
CA GLN A 332 15.18 -3.43 -12.83
C GLN A 332 16.54 -2.71 -12.68
N PRO A 333 16.92 -2.21 -11.49
CA PRO A 333 16.13 -2.24 -10.26
C PRO A 333 14.90 -1.32 -10.31
N GLN A 334 13.97 -1.58 -9.39
CA GLN A 334 12.83 -0.74 -9.08
C GLN A 334 13.18 0.25 -7.96
N ALA A 335 12.36 1.30 -7.84
CA ALA A 335 12.48 2.29 -6.78
C ALA A 335 11.09 2.72 -6.31
N ALA A 336 11.01 3.24 -5.09
CA ALA A 336 9.80 3.78 -4.49
C ALA A 336 10.12 4.99 -3.60
N LEU A 337 9.19 5.94 -3.53
CA LEU A 337 9.25 7.12 -2.67
C LEU A 337 7.92 7.31 -1.98
N VAL A 338 7.95 7.59 -0.67
CA VAL A 338 6.80 8.07 0.09
C VAL A 338 7.23 9.30 0.87
N SER A 339 6.45 10.38 0.77
CA SER A 339 6.66 11.60 1.54
C SER A 339 5.41 12.01 2.32
N ILE A 340 5.61 12.37 3.58
CA ILE A 340 4.57 12.60 4.57
C ILE A 340 4.87 13.88 5.35
N ASP A 341 3.87 14.73 5.56
CA ASP A 341 3.95 15.77 6.60
C ASP A 341 3.89 15.09 7.99
N PRO A 342 4.94 15.18 8.82
CA PRO A 342 5.03 14.44 10.07
C PRO A 342 4.09 14.97 11.16
N LYS A 343 3.44 16.13 10.96
CA LYS A 343 2.54 16.78 11.93
C LYS A 343 1.08 16.42 11.68
N THR A 344 0.69 16.28 10.41
CA THR A 344 -0.68 15.93 9.99
C THR A 344 -0.83 14.48 9.58
N GLY A 345 0.27 13.76 9.34
CA GLY A 345 0.26 12.42 8.74
C GLY A 345 -0.06 12.45 7.24
N TYR A 346 -0.20 13.61 6.61
CA TYR A 346 -0.65 13.74 5.23
C TYR A 346 0.38 13.17 4.25
N ILE A 347 0.00 12.15 3.48
CA ILE A 347 0.82 11.60 2.41
C ILE A 347 0.77 12.56 1.22
N VAL A 348 1.78 13.40 1.07
CA VAL A 348 1.82 14.49 0.06
C VAL A 348 2.46 14.08 -1.26
N ALA A 349 3.20 12.97 -1.30
CA ALA A 349 3.71 12.35 -2.53
C ALA A 349 3.92 10.83 -2.37
N MET A 350 3.66 10.07 -3.43
CA MET A 350 3.84 8.61 -3.49
C MET A 350 4.26 8.15 -4.89
N ILE A 351 5.32 7.35 -4.98
CA ILE A 351 5.76 6.60 -6.16
C ILE A 351 6.05 5.17 -5.73
N GLY A 352 5.42 4.19 -6.39
CA GLY A 352 5.49 2.75 -6.08
C GLY A 352 6.18 1.93 -7.18
N GLY A 353 6.69 2.56 -8.23
CA GLY A 353 7.52 1.94 -9.24
C GLY A 353 8.11 2.97 -10.20
N ARG A 354 9.03 2.54 -11.05
CA ARG A 354 9.60 3.38 -12.14
C ARG A 354 8.82 3.29 -13.45
N ASN A 355 8.02 2.23 -13.60
CA ASN A 355 7.15 1.94 -14.73
C ASN A 355 5.73 1.69 -14.18
N HIS A 356 4.69 1.86 -14.99
CA HIS A 356 3.33 1.52 -14.59
C HIS A 356 3.16 0.01 -14.36
N ASP A 357 2.89 -0.36 -13.11
CA ASP A 357 2.72 -1.71 -12.60
C ASP A 357 1.53 -1.73 -11.63
N SER A 358 0.96 -2.90 -11.30
CA SER A 358 -0.05 -3.01 -10.24
C SER A 358 0.53 -3.19 -8.84
N PHE A 359 1.82 -3.55 -8.73
CA PHE A 359 2.49 -3.69 -7.44
C PHE A 359 3.06 -2.35 -6.93
N ASN A 360 2.26 -1.59 -6.18
CA ASN A 360 2.69 -0.34 -5.53
C ASN A 360 3.74 -0.66 -4.43
N ARG A 361 5.04 -0.49 -4.74
CA ARG A 361 6.14 -0.84 -3.83
C ARG A 361 6.26 0.10 -2.64
N ALA A 362 5.74 1.33 -2.75
CA ALA A 362 5.64 2.28 -1.64
C ALA A 362 4.84 1.75 -0.45
N THR A 363 3.88 0.85 -0.69
CA THR A 363 2.94 0.35 0.34
C THR A 363 2.83 -1.18 0.43
N MET A 364 3.17 -1.91 -0.63
CA MET A 364 3.05 -3.37 -0.70
C MET A 364 4.41 -4.11 -0.59
N ALA A 365 5.52 -3.49 -1.02
CA ALA A 365 6.83 -4.12 -0.95
C ALA A 365 7.37 -4.05 0.47
N ARG A 366 7.38 -5.18 1.16
CA ARG A 366 8.00 -5.32 2.48
C ARG A 366 9.44 -5.80 2.28
N ARG A 367 10.41 -4.97 2.69
CA ARG A 367 11.84 -5.12 2.37
C ARG A 367 12.70 -4.94 3.60
N GLN A 368 13.88 -5.55 3.68
CA GLN A 368 14.68 -5.41 4.89
C GLN A 368 15.26 -3.98 4.96
N PRO A 369 15.02 -3.22 6.05
CA PRO A 369 15.50 -1.84 6.17
C PRO A 369 17.04 -1.73 6.29
N GLY A 370 17.72 -2.83 6.59
CA GLY A 370 19.15 -2.84 6.87
C GLY A 370 19.50 -1.84 7.98
N SER A 371 20.61 -1.12 7.79
CA SER A 371 21.04 -0.04 8.70
C SER A 371 20.05 1.13 8.88
N ALA A 372 18.94 1.21 8.15
CA ALA A 372 17.86 2.18 8.42
C ALA A 372 16.99 1.79 9.63
N PHE A 373 17.16 0.60 10.22
CA PHE A 373 16.53 0.23 11.49
C PHE A 373 17.30 0.74 12.73
N LYS A 374 18.55 1.19 12.57
CA LYS A 374 19.40 1.61 13.70
C LYS A 374 18.82 2.75 14.55
N PRO A 375 18.08 3.75 14.02
CA PRO A 375 17.46 4.77 14.86
C PRO A 375 16.49 4.23 15.91
N PHE A 376 15.78 3.13 15.66
CA PHE A 376 14.96 2.49 16.70
C PHE A 376 15.80 1.93 17.85
N VAL A 377 16.99 1.38 17.54
CA VAL A 377 17.95 0.87 18.53
C VAL A 377 18.45 1.99 19.44
N TYR A 378 18.87 3.11 18.84
CA TYR A 378 19.42 4.24 19.59
C TYR A 378 18.33 5.07 20.29
N ALA A 379 17.16 5.26 19.71
CA ALA A 379 16.03 5.91 20.40
C ALA A 379 15.59 5.13 21.65
N ALA A 380 15.55 3.79 21.60
CA ALA A 380 15.30 2.96 22.76
C ALA A 380 16.46 2.95 23.78
N ALA A 381 17.67 3.35 23.38
CA ALA A 381 18.80 3.58 24.27
C ALA A 381 18.67 4.91 25.01
N LEU A 382 18.27 5.99 24.32
CA LEU A 382 17.92 7.28 24.94
C LEU A 382 16.79 7.10 25.96
N GLN A 383 15.72 6.36 25.61
CA GLN A 383 14.64 5.98 26.54
C GLN A 383 15.08 5.11 27.74
N LYS A 384 16.30 4.55 27.71
CA LYS A 384 16.90 3.81 28.81
C LYS A 384 17.86 4.67 29.66
N GLY A 385 17.97 5.97 29.34
CA GLY A 385 18.87 6.91 30.02
C GLY A 385 20.31 6.88 29.50
N MET A 386 20.57 6.30 28.33
CA MET A 386 21.83 6.57 27.62
C MET A 386 21.79 7.96 26.99
N THR A 387 22.95 8.56 26.79
CA THR A 387 23.12 9.86 26.11
C THR A 387 23.77 9.66 24.73
N PRO A 388 23.67 10.61 23.79
CA PRO A 388 24.40 10.56 22.52
C PRO A 388 25.91 10.27 22.67
N ASP A 389 26.49 10.70 23.78
CA ASP A 389 27.93 10.63 24.05
C ASP A 389 28.32 9.38 24.87
N THR A 390 27.36 8.49 25.18
CA THR A 390 27.60 7.18 25.80
C THR A 390 28.46 6.31 24.89
N THR A 391 29.54 5.74 25.42
CA THR A 391 30.58 5.06 24.62
C THR A 391 30.47 3.54 24.60
N PHE A 392 30.76 2.93 23.45
CA PHE A 392 31.04 1.50 23.29
C PHE A 392 32.36 1.30 22.53
N VAL A 393 32.96 0.11 22.65
CA VAL A 393 34.15 -0.24 21.86
C VAL A 393 33.72 -0.97 20.59
N ASP A 394 34.01 -0.38 19.44
CA ASP A 394 33.95 -1.02 18.13
C ASP A 394 35.11 -2.02 18.00
N LYS A 395 34.77 -3.31 18.06
CA LYS A 395 35.68 -4.47 18.00
C LYS A 395 34.92 -5.72 17.53
N PRO A 396 35.60 -6.82 17.17
CA PRO A 396 34.94 -8.10 16.93
C PRO A 396 34.06 -8.52 18.12
N ILE A 397 32.84 -8.97 17.84
CA ILE A 397 31.84 -9.42 18.82
C ILE A 397 31.16 -10.71 18.34
N SER A 398 30.76 -11.55 19.30
CA SER A 398 30.07 -12.82 19.06
C SER A 398 28.96 -13.02 20.08
N PHE A 399 27.79 -13.47 19.62
CA PHE A 399 26.64 -13.82 20.45
C PHE A 399 26.20 -15.24 20.07
N GLY A 400 26.66 -16.22 20.83
CA GLY A 400 26.58 -17.63 20.43
C GLY A 400 27.39 -17.87 19.14
N SER A 401 26.76 -18.50 18.14
CA SER A 401 27.35 -18.73 16.81
C SER A 401 27.33 -17.51 15.87
N TRP A 402 26.64 -16.42 16.23
CA TRP A 402 26.51 -15.25 15.36
C TRP A 402 27.56 -14.18 15.69
N SER A 403 28.36 -13.79 14.69
CA SER A 403 29.45 -12.81 14.82
C SER A 403 29.32 -11.72 13.75
N PRO A 404 28.55 -10.65 13.99
CA PRO A 404 28.35 -9.58 13.02
C PRO A 404 29.63 -8.76 12.80
N ARG A 405 29.79 -8.18 11.60
CA ARG A 405 30.97 -7.40 11.19
C ARG A 405 30.56 -6.03 10.66
N ASN A 406 31.49 -5.07 10.70
CA ASN A 406 31.34 -3.79 10.00
C ASN A 406 31.48 -3.98 8.47
N ALA A 407 30.79 -3.15 7.68
CA ALA A 407 30.74 -3.30 6.22
C ALA A 407 32.11 -3.23 5.52
N GLY A 408 33.09 -2.51 6.09
CA GLY A 408 34.47 -2.44 5.61
C GLY A 408 35.46 -3.36 6.34
N GLY A 409 34.98 -4.26 7.22
CA GLY A 409 35.81 -5.19 8.01
C GLY A 409 36.66 -4.56 9.13
N SER A 410 36.93 -3.25 9.08
CA SER A 410 37.71 -2.50 10.06
C SER A 410 36.93 -2.12 11.32
N TYR A 411 37.66 -1.76 12.36
CA TYR A 411 37.15 -1.40 13.69
C TYR A 411 37.79 -0.08 14.14
N ARG A 412 37.03 0.75 14.84
CA ARG A 412 37.40 2.15 15.20
C ARG A 412 37.79 2.35 16.66
N GLY A 413 37.78 1.31 17.50
CA GLY A 413 38.02 1.46 18.94
C GLY A 413 36.84 2.11 19.65
N THR A 414 37.09 2.93 20.68
CA THR A 414 36.02 3.58 21.45
C THR A 414 35.29 4.62 20.61
N LEU A 415 33.95 4.51 20.53
CA LEU A 415 33.07 5.45 19.86
C LEU A 415 31.88 5.82 20.76
N THR A 416 31.37 7.04 20.62
CA THR A 416 30.05 7.41 21.14
C THR A 416 28.93 6.74 20.33
N ILE A 417 27.73 6.60 20.88
CA ILE A 417 26.57 6.13 20.08
C ILE A 417 26.21 7.12 18.95
N ARG A 418 26.47 8.41 19.14
CA ARG A 418 26.42 9.48 18.11
C ARG A 418 27.30 9.10 16.92
N ASP A 419 28.60 8.90 17.13
CA ASP A 419 29.55 8.53 16.06
C ASP A 419 29.21 7.19 15.42
N ALA A 420 28.80 6.21 16.23
CA ALA A 420 28.40 4.89 15.75
C ALA A 420 27.15 4.93 14.86
N LEU A 421 26.23 5.89 15.06
CA LEU A 421 25.13 6.16 14.13
C LEU A 421 25.61 6.87 12.85
N ILE A 422 26.39 7.95 13.01
CA ILE A 422 26.92 8.78 11.93
C ILE A 422 27.67 7.92 10.89
N PHE A 423 28.60 7.10 11.36
CA PHE A 423 29.37 6.16 10.55
C PHE A 423 28.69 4.80 10.37
N SER A 424 27.49 4.62 10.90
CA SER A 424 26.64 3.42 10.74
C SER A 424 27.32 2.10 11.15
N VAL A 425 28.12 2.13 12.22
CA VAL A 425 28.89 0.98 12.75
C VAL A 425 27.94 -0.16 13.17
N ASN A 426 28.29 -1.41 12.84
CA ASN A 426 27.44 -2.58 13.09
C ASN A 426 27.65 -3.13 14.51
N THR A 427 28.90 -3.23 14.95
CA THR A 427 29.26 -3.79 16.27
C THR A 427 28.62 -3.02 17.43
N VAL A 428 28.69 -1.69 17.41
CA VAL A 428 28.14 -0.80 18.44
C VAL A 428 26.62 -0.78 18.42
N ALA A 429 25.98 -0.85 17.25
CA ALA A 429 24.52 -0.99 17.15
C ALA A 429 24.04 -2.30 17.81
N VAL A 430 24.75 -3.42 17.60
CA VAL A 430 24.43 -4.71 18.24
C VAL A 430 24.72 -4.70 19.73
N GLN A 431 25.84 -4.11 20.18
CA GLN A 431 26.13 -3.93 21.61
C GLN A 431 25.07 -3.06 22.30
N THR A 432 24.63 -1.98 21.66
CA THR A 432 23.54 -1.12 22.14
C THR A 432 22.22 -1.91 22.23
N ALA A 433 21.87 -2.68 21.18
CA ALA A 433 20.66 -3.50 21.19
C ALA A 433 20.66 -4.58 22.29
N ASN A 434 21.82 -5.18 22.56
CA ASN A 434 22.00 -6.12 23.67
C ASN A 434 21.89 -5.42 25.05
N ALA A 435 22.49 -4.23 25.19
CA ALA A 435 22.43 -3.45 26.42
C ALA A 435 21.02 -2.89 26.69
N VAL A 436 20.23 -2.58 25.66
CA VAL A 436 18.84 -2.12 25.79
C VAL A 436 17.88 -3.29 26.04
N GLY A 437 17.96 -4.33 25.21
CA GLY A 437 17.06 -5.49 25.17
C GLY A 437 16.15 -5.46 23.92
N PRO A 438 16.26 -6.42 22.97
CA PRO A 438 15.57 -6.39 21.68
C PRO A 438 14.06 -6.12 21.75
N ASN A 439 13.35 -6.76 22.69
CA ASN A 439 11.90 -6.56 22.88
C ASN A 439 11.51 -5.08 23.06
N ARG A 440 12.31 -4.28 23.78
CA ARG A 440 12.02 -2.84 23.99
C ARG A 440 12.10 -2.04 22.70
N ILE A 441 13.07 -2.38 21.85
CA ILE A 441 13.30 -1.73 20.54
C ILE A 441 12.17 -2.08 19.56
N LEU A 442 11.71 -3.34 19.55
CA LEU A 442 10.56 -3.74 18.75
C LEU A 442 9.27 -3.08 19.24
N SER A 443 9.01 -3.08 20.55
CA SER A 443 7.86 -2.35 21.13
C SER A 443 7.89 -0.84 20.87
N LEU A 444 9.08 -0.25 20.71
CA LEU A 444 9.22 1.14 20.29
C LEU A 444 8.88 1.31 18.80
N ALA A 445 9.41 0.45 17.93
CA ALA A 445 9.12 0.47 16.49
C ALA A 445 7.63 0.22 16.18
N GLU A 446 6.94 -0.65 16.93
CA GLU A 446 5.49 -0.87 16.82
C GLU A 446 4.69 0.40 17.17
N LYS A 447 5.07 1.10 18.25
CA LYS A 447 4.48 2.41 18.62
C LYS A 447 4.75 3.51 17.59
N MET A 448 5.86 3.39 16.86
CA MET A 448 6.22 4.25 15.73
C MET A 448 5.60 3.76 14.39
N GLY A 449 4.58 2.90 14.43
CA GLY A 449 3.79 2.54 13.25
C GLY A 449 4.36 1.43 12.36
N ILE A 450 5.40 0.70 12.78
CA ILE A 450 5.87 -0.48 12.04
C ILE A 450 4.92 -1.67 12.33
N THR A 451 4.10 -2.06 11.36
CA THR A 451 3.06 -3.10 11.52
C THR A 451 3.50 -4.50 11.12
N THR A 452 4.73 -4.64 10.59
CA THR A 452 5.21 -5.88 9.98
C THR A 452 5.84 -6.88 10.95
N LEU A 453 6.27 -6.44 12.13
CA LEU A 453 7.12 -7.19 13.04
C LEU A 453 6.51 -8.54 13.45
N GLN A 454 7.36 -9.53 13.70
CA GLN A 454 6.98 -10.88 14.09
C GLN A 454 7.69 -11.30 15.38
N LYS A 455 7.12 -12.24 16.14
CA LYS A 455 7.66 -12.65 17.45
C LYS A 455 9.09 -13.17 17.41
N ASN A 456 9.53 -13.71 16.28
CA ASN A 456 10.89 -14.21 16.05
C ASN A 456 11.90 -13.11 15.67
N ASP A 457 11.46 -11.86 15.40
CA ASP A 457 12.33 -10.70 15.22
C ASP A 457 12.99 -10.26 16.55
N ASN A 458 12.52 -10.79 17.69
CA ASN A 458 13.05 -10.55 19.05
C ASN A 458 14.41 -11.25 19.28
N ASN A 459 15.40 -10.85 18.48
CA ASN A 459 16.77 -11.32 18.48
C ASN A 459 17.72 -10.12 18.22
N LEU A 460 19.05 -10.33 18.13
CA LEU A 460 20.00 -9.21 17.95
C LEU A 460 20.24 -8.79 16.48
N ALA A 461 19.88 -9.61 15.48
CA ALA A 461 20.08 -9.29 14.06
C ALA A 461 19.14 -8.17 13.56
N MET A 462 17.99 -7.98 14.21
CA MET A 462 17.10 -6.85 13.90
C MET A 462 17.78 -5.48 14.10
N ALA A 463 18.81 -5.39 14.95
CA ALA A 463 19.59 -4.16 15.14
C ALA A 463 20.35 -3.72 13.88
N LEU A 464 20.52 -4.64 12.92
CA LEU A 464 21.09 -4.41 11.59
C LEU A 464 20.01 -4.45 10.48
N GLY A 465 18.73 -4.49 10.85
CA GLY A 465 17.58 -4.56 9.93
C GLY A 465 17.16 -5.97 9.53
N GLY A 466 17.70 -7.01 10.17
CA GLY A 466 17.32 -8.42 9.96
C GLY A 466 15.92 -8.74 10.51
N LEU A 467 14.89 -8.34 9.76
CA LEU A 467 13.47 -8.56 10.07
C LEU A 467 12.87 -9.62 9.16
N THR A 468 12.00 -10.46 9.72
CA THR A 468 11.38 -11.64 9.07
C THR A 468 10.50 -11.26 7.89
N ARG A 469 9.77 -10.14 7.99
CA ARG A 469 8.89 -9.64 6.91
C ARG A 469 9.42 -8.39 6.22
N GLY A 470 10.49 -7.76 6.72
CA GLY A 470 10.87 -6.40 6.29
C GLY A 470 9.82 -5.34 6.66
N VAL A 471 9.96 -4.12 6.14
CA VAL A 471 9.04 -2.98 6.29
C VAL A 471 8.70 -2.38 4.93
N SER A 472 7.58 -1.67 4.82
CA SER A 472 7.28 -0.85 3.63
C SER A 472 7.89 0.56 3.72
N PRO A 473 8.12 1.25 2.58
CA PRO A 473 8.52 2.66 2.56
C PRO A 473 7.55 3.59 3.30
N LEU A 474 6.23 3.35 3.21
CA LEU A 474 5.22 4.10 3.95
C LEU A 474 5.39 3.97 5.47
N GLU A 475 5.56 2.75 5.99
CA GLU A 475 5.80 2.51 7.42
C GLU A 475 7.09 3.16 7.90
N LEU A 476 8.18 3.07 7.12
CA LEU A 476 9.47 3.61 7.53
C LEU A 476 9.53 5.15 7.46
N ALA A 477 8.84 5.78 6.50
CA ALA A 477 8.64 7.23 6.48
C ALA A 477 7.79 7.69 7.69
N SER A 478 6.66 7.03 7.93
CA SER A 478 5.77 7.32 9.06
C SER A 478 6.48 7.22 10.41
N ALA A 479 7.29 6.17 10.58
CA ALA A 479 8.09 5.98 11.78
C ALA A 479 9.12 7.10 11.98
N TYR A 480 9.86 7.49 10.93
CA TYR A 480 10.82 8.60 11.02
C TYR A 480 10.13 9.96 11.27
N GLY A 481 8.87 10.12 10.86
CA GLY A 481 8.05 11.29 11.20
C GLY A 481 7.95 11.54 12.71
N THR A 482 7.97 10.47 13.52
CA THR A 482 8.02 10.54 14.99
C THR A 482 9.22 11.35 15.50
N PHE A 483 10.38 11.27 14.83
CA PHE A 483 11.55 12.07 15.20
C PHE A 483 11.42 13.52 14.73
N ALA A 484 10.85 13.73 13.53
CA ALA A 484 10.62 15.04 12.94
C ALA A 484 9.57 15.88 13.70
N ASN A 485 8.63 15.21 14.39
CA ASN A 485 7.53 15.82 15.15
C ASN A 485 7.69 15.62 16.67
N GLU A 486 8.87 15.94 17.21
CA GLU A 486 9.13 16.06 18.66
C GLU A 486 8.76 14.83 19.51
N GLY A 487 8.80 13.64 18.90
CA GLY A 487 8.49 12.36 19.55
C GLY A 487 7.03 11.93 19.45
N ILE A 488 6.19 12.70 18.76
CA ILE A 488 4.78 12.39 18.46
C ILE A 488 4.72 11.61 17.15
N HIS A 489 4.25 10.37 17.22
CA HIS A 489 3.91 9.59 16.04
C HIS A 489 2.53 10.00 15.53
N VAL A 490 2.38 10.23 14.23
CA VAL A 490 1.11 10.59 13.59
C VAL A 490 0.83 9.61 12.46
N LYS A 491 -0.39 9.03 12.47
CA LYS A 491 -0.80 7.97 11.54
C LYS A 491 -0.96 8.52 10.11
N PRO A 492 -0.46 7.82 9.07
CA PRO A 492 -0.55 8.32 7.71
C PRO A 492 -1.98 8.38 7.18
N MET A 493 -2.33 9.49 6.52
CA MET A 493 -3.62 9.78 5.93
C MET A 493 -3.47 10.12 4.44
N ALA A 494 -4.37 9.62 3.59
CA ALA A 494 -4.41 9.92 2.16
C ALA A 494 -5.70 10.65 1.70
N ILE A 495 -6.76 10.60 2.50
CA ILE A 495 -8.09 11.13 2.20
C ILE A 495 -8.41 12.16 3.27
N ILE A 496 -8.79 13.37 2.86
CA ILE A 496 -9.23 14.44 3.77
C ILE A 496 -10.76 14.41 3.88
N LYS A 497 -11.47 14.27 2.76
CA LYS A 497 -12.93 14.44 2.72
C LYS A 497 -13.55 13.70 1.54
N ILE A 498 -14.71 13.09 1.74
CA ILE A 498 -15.52 12.44 0.69
C ILE A 498 -16.92 13.03 0.71
N LEU A 499 -17.39 13.50 -0.46
CA LEU A 499 -18.77 13.90 -0.69
C LEU A 499 -19.49 12.96 -1.65
N ASP A 500 -20.82 12.87 -1.55
CA ASP A 500 -21.66 12.28 -2.60
C ASP A 500 -21.84 13.24 -3.81
N GLN A 501 -22.46 12.74 -4.88
CA GLN A 501 -22.82 13.54 -6.07
C GLN A 501 -23.66 14.81 -5.79
N ASN A 502 -24.35 14.88 -4.65
CA ASN A 502 -25.18 16.01 -4.24
C ASN A 502 -24.40 16.99 -3.32
N ASN A 503 -23.13 16.70 -3.03
CA ASN A 503 -22.23 17.38 -2.09
C ASN A 503 -22.54 17.12 -0.59
N HIS A 504 -23.31 16.09 -0.24
CA HIS A 504 -23.44 15.65 1.16
C HIS A 504 -22.13 15.02 1.63
N VAL A 505 -21.72 15.31 2.87
CA VAL A 505 -20.54 14.72 3.49
C VAL A 505 -20.77 13.24 3.80
N LEU A 506 -19.84 12.38 3.34
CA LEU A 506 -19.75 10.96 3.72
C LEU A 506 -18.60 10.71 4.71
N GLU A 507 -17.58 11.57 4.70
CA GLU A 507 -16.37 11.54 5.54
C GLU A 507 -15.68 12.91 5.46
N ASP A 508 -15.16 13.44 6.57
CA ASP A 508 -14.52 14.76 6.61
C ASP A 508 -13.57 14.90 7.81
N HIS A 509 -12.29 14.65 7.58
CA HIS A 509 -11.20 14.80 8.55
C HIS A 509 -10.58 16.22 8.54
N SER A 510 -11.13 17.17 7.77
CA SER A 510 -10.53 18.52 7.64
C SER A 510 -10.56 19.35 8.93
N SER A 511 -11.35 18.93 9.92
CA SER A 511 -11.49 19.56 11.24
C SER A 511 -11.21 18.59 12.41
N GLU A 512 -10.71 17.38 12.14
CA GLU A 512 -10.38 16.38 13.16
C GLU A 512 -8.89 16.46 13.54
N GLU A 513 -8.55 16.30 14.82
CA GLU A 513 -7.15 16.09 15.20
C GLU A 513 -6.66 14.74 14.65
N PRO A 514 -5.45 14.66 14.08
CA PRO A 514 -4.96 13.42 13.48
C PRO A 514 -4.69 12.36 14.56
N GLU A 515 -4.85 11.08 14.20
CA GLU A 515 -4.61 9.96 15.12
C GLU A 515 -3.13 9.90 15.50
N GLN A 516 -2.81 10.44 16.69
CA GLN A 516 -1.45 10.71 17.16
C GLN A 516 -1.14 10.03 18.50
N THR A 517 0.13 9.83 18.80
CA THR A 517 0.61 9.23 20.06
C THR A 517 1.98 9.78 20.43
N GLN A 518 2.16 10.22 21.67
CA GLN A 518 3.49 10.54 22.20
C GLN A 518 4.27 9.23 22.42
N VAL A 519 5.35 9.03 21.67
CA VAL A 519 6.16 7.80 21.70
C VAL A 519 7.52 8.02 22.35
N LEU A 520 8.12 9.19 22.08
CA LEU A 520 9.34 9.71 22.69
C LEU A 520 9.04 11.07 23.33
N SER A 521 9.84 11.51 24.29
CA SER A 521 9.86 12.92 24.71
C SER A 521 10.53 13.80 23.65
N ALA A 522 10.19 15.10 23.63
CA ALA A 522 10.82 16.07 22.72
C ALA A 522 12.36 16.08 22.86
N LYS A 523 12.88 15.88 24.08
CA LYS A 523 14.32 15.73 24.34
C LYS A 523 14.92 14.53 23.60
N GLU A 524 14.36 13.34 23.77
CA GLU A 524 14.87 12.11 23.14
C GLU A 524 14.76 12.19 21.61
N ALA A 525 13.67 12.79 21.10
CA ALA A 525 13.48 13.03 19.67
C ALA A 525 14.49 14.03 19.09
N TYR A 526 14.81 15.11 19.82
CA TYR A 526 15.83 16.08 19.42
C TYR A 526 17.25 15.48 19.49
N GLU A 527 17.60 14.74 20.55
CA GLU A 527 18.88 14.05 20.66
C GLU A 527 19.07 13.03 19.53
N MET A 528 18.03 12.26 19.20
CA MET A 528 18.01 11.36 18.04
C MET A 528 18.17 12.12 16.72
N THR A 529 17.47 13.25 16.56
CA THR A 529 17.56 14.12 15.39
C THR A 529 18.96 14.70 15.21
N ASN A 530 19.60 15.21 16.27
CA ASN A 530 20.94 15.77 16.19
C ASN A 530 22.02 14.73 15.84
N MET A 531 21.87 13.47 16.29
CA MET A 531 22.72 12.37 15.80
C MET A 531 22.47 12.05 14.31
N LEU A 532 21.22 12.18 13.84
CA LEU A 532 20.82 11.94 12.45
C LEU A 532 21.18 13.10 11.50
N GLU A 533 21.29 14.33 11.97
CA GLU A 533 21.88 15.45 11.22
C GLU A 533 23.34 15.13 10.87
N GLY A 534 24.11 14.61 11.85
CA GLY A 534 25.50 14.21 11.65
C GLY A 534 25.68 13.17 10.53
N VAL A 535 24.71 12.27 10.31
CA VAL A 535 24.74 11.31 9.20
C VAL A 535 24.80 12.01 7.84
N ILE A 536 24.09 13.13 7.67
CA ILE A 536 24.09 13.94 6.43
C ILE A 536 25.29 14.90 6.41
N GLN A 537 25.66 15.51 7.53
CA GLN A 537 26.75 16.48 7.59
C GLN A 537 28.14 15.84 7.38
N SER A 538 28.44 14.73 8.07
CA SER A 538 29.77 14.10 8.07
C SER A 538 29.75 12.57 7.88
N GLY A 539 28.61 11.92 8.08
CA GLY A 539 28.47 10.46 8.06
C GLY A 539 28.19 9.84 6.69
N THR A 540 27.46 8.71 6.72
CA THR A 540 27.16 7.89 5.52
C THR A 540 26.16 8.52 4.54
N GLY A 541 25.51 9.63 4.91
CA GLY A 541 24.42 10.27 4.17
C GLY A 541 24.79 11.54 3.39
N ARG A 542 26.07 11.92 3.29
CA ARG A 542 26.52 13.20 2.66
C ARG A 542 25.88 13.54 1.31
N ALA A 543 25.61 12.55 0.47
CA ALA A 543 24.97 12.74 -0.83
C ALA A 543 23.51 13.28 -0.75
N ALA A 544 22.90 13.28 0.44
CA ALA A 544 21.57 13.82 0.71
C ALA A 544 21.56 15.34 0.99
N ALA A 545 22.71 16.02 1.08
CA ALA A 545 22.78 17.41 1.55
C ALA A 545 21.98 18.42 0.69
N ILE A 546 20.97 19.05 1.29
CA ILE A 546 20.05 20.00 0.64
C ILE A 546 20.34 21.49 0.93
N GLY A 547 21.24 21.80 1.87
CA GLY A 547 21.62 23.19 2.20
C GLY A 547 20.69 23.90 3.20
N ILE A 548 19.85 23.14 3.90
CA ILE A 548 19.06 23.55 5.08
C ILE A 548 19.20 22.44 6.16
N PRO A 549 18.81 22.66 7.43
CA PRO A 549 18.81 21.63 8.46
C PRO A 549 18.01 20.40 8.02
N ALA A 550 18.64 19.23 8.10
CA ALA A 550 18.09 17.97 7.64
C ALA A 550 18.75 16.81 8.39
N ALA A 551 17.94 15.81 8.75
CA ALA A 551 18.36 14.62 9.45
C ALA A 551 17.96 13.37 8.64
N GLY A 552 18.73 12.29 8.71
CA GLY A 552 18.37 11.07 7.98
C GLY A 552 19.33 9.90 8.15
N LYS A 553 19.00 8.76 7.54
CA LYS A 553 19.75 7.53 7.64
C LYS A 553 19.76 6.73 6.35
N THR A 554 20.94 6.20 6.05
CA THR A 554 21.16 5.17 5.02
C THR A 554 20.79 3.78 5.54
N GLY A 555 20.08 3.02 4.72
CA GLY A 555 19.95 1.57 4.85
C GLY A 555 20.59 0.87 3.66
N THR A 556 21.22 -0.27 3.93
CA THR A 556 21.71 -1.23 2.95
C THR A 556 21.61 -2.60 3.61
N THR A 557 21.18 -3.62 2.87
CA THR A 557 21.13 -5.01 3.33
C THR A 557 22.37 -5.79 2.93
N ASP A 558 22.58 -6.96 3.54
CA ASP A 558 23.62 -7.89 3.13
C ASP A 558 23.45 -8.26 1.64
N ASN A 559 24.57 -8.42 0.93
CA ASN A 559 24.64 -8.57 -0.53
C ASN A 559 24.12 -7.36 -1.36
N ASN A 560 23.81 -6.22 -0.74
CA ASN A 560 23.28 -5.00 -1.38
C ASN A 560 22.00 -5.25 -2.22
N VAL A 561 21.03 -6.03 -1.74
CA VAL A 561 19.78 -6.30 -2.48
C VAL A 561 18.70 -5.23 -2.29
N ASP A 562 18.75 -4.51 -1.17
CA ASP A 562 17.91 -3.34 -0.85
C ASP A 562 18.81 -2.16 -0.46
N ALA A 563 18.52 -0.97 -1.01
CA ALA A 563 19.18 0.29 -0.71
C ALA A 563 18.15 1.36 -0.32
N TRP A 564 18.36 2.01 0.83
CA TRP A 564 17.42 2.95 1.43
C TRP A 564 18.07 4.29 1.77
N PHE A 565 17.33 5.37 1.59
CA PHE A 565 17.56 6.61 2.33
C PHE A 565 16.25 7.09 2.93
N VAL A 566 16.22 7.34 4.24
CA VAL A 566 15.06 7.91 4.93
C VAL A 566 15.51 9.13 5.71
N GLY A 567 14.88 10.27 5.48
CA GLY A 567 15.28 11.52 6.10
C GLY A 567 14.18 12.56 6.08
N TYR A 568 14.36 13.62 6.88
CA TYR A 568 13.35 14.62 7.16
C TYR A 568 13.94 16.02 7.39
N THR A 569 13.07 17.00 7.14
CA THR A 569 13.15 18.39 7.60
C THR A 569 12.11 18.59 8.74
N THR A 570 11.84 19.82 9.15
CA THR A 570 10.86 20.15 10.21
C THR A 570 9.38 20.03 9.79
N ASP A 571 9.14 19.78 8.50
CA ASP A 571 7.85 19.87 7.83
C ASP A 571 7.55 18.70 6.88
N LEU A 572 8.54 17.85 6.60
CA LEU A 572 8.42 16.78 5.61
C LEU A 572 9.39 15.63 5.91
N VAL A 573 8.87 14.40 6.00
CA VAL A 573 9.66 13.17 6.08
C VAL A 573 9.48 12.35 4.81
N THR A 574 10.60 11.84 4.26
CA THR A 574 10.59 11.07 3.01
C THR A 574 11.43 9.81 3.13
N ALA A 575 10.85 8.67 2.78
CA ALA A 575 11.57 7.42 2.55
C ALA A 575 11.76 7.17 1.05
N VAL A 576 12.98 6.82 0.65
CA VAL A 576 13.33 6.34 -0.69
C VAL A 576 13.91 4.94 -0.56
N TRP A 577 13.36 4.00 -1.34
CA TRP A 577 13.85 2.64 -1.50
C TRP A 577 14.26 2.39 -2.94
N MET A 578 15.27 1.54 -3.13
CA MET A 578 15.66 0.95 -4.41
C MET A 578 16.04 -0.52 -4.18
N GLY A 579 15.60 -1.40 -5.06
CA GLY A 579 15.81 -2.84 -4.91
C GLY A 579 15.35 -3.64 -6.14
N ASP A 580 15.73 -4.91 -6.17
CA ASP A 580 15.29 -5.86 -7.19
C ASP A 580 14.03 -6.59 -6.73
N ASP A 581 13.02 -6.74 -7.59
CA ASP A 581 11.76 -7.37 -7.18
C ASP A 581 11.90 -8.81 -6.69
N THR A 582 12.88 -9.57 -7.18
CA THR A 582 13.17 -10.93 -6.69
C THR A 582 13.77 -10.96 -5.28
N GLY A 583 14.30 -9.83 -4.79
CA GLY A 583 15.06 -9.74 -3.54
C GLY A 583 16.38 -10.52 -3.54
N SER A 584 16.79 -11.06 -4.69
CA SER A 584 17.94 -11.99 -4.80
C SER A 584 19.15 -11.40 -5.52
N ARG A 585 18.97 -10.32 -6.30
CA ARG A 585 20.02 -9.72 -7.12
C ARG A 585 20.62 -8.52 -6.42
N SER A 586 21.95 -8.48 -6.38
CA SER A 586 22.69 -7.33 -5.86
C SER A 586 22.52 -6.11 -6.76
N LEU A 587 22.37 -4.94 -6.15
CA LEU A 587 22.38 -3.64 -6.81
C LEU A 587 23.81 -3.15 -7.13
N GLY A 588 24.84 -3.95 -6.81
CA GLY A 588 26.24 -3.66 -7.07
C GLY A 588 26.73 -2.42 -6.33
N ALA A 589 27.08 -1.37 -7.09
CA ALA A 589 27.57 -0.10 -6.55
C ALA A 589 26.46 0.81 -5.98
N VAL A 590 25.19 0.42 -6.05
CA VAL A 590 24.09 1.18 -5.42
C VAL A 590 23.88 0.71 -3.98
N TYR A 591 23.95 1.67 -3.06
CA TYR A 591 23.69 1.51 -1.63
C TYR A 591 23.00 2.79 -1.13
N GLY A 592 22.46 2.79 0.10
CA GLY A 592 21.61 3.89 0.58
C GLY A 592 22.18 5.30 0.42
N GLY A 593 23.50 5.45 0.56
CA GLY A 593 24.22 6.72 0.42
C GLY A 593 24.51 7.19 -1.03
N THR A 594 24.10 6.44 -2.07
CA THR A 594 24.34 6.81 -3.48
C THR A 594 23.09 7.32 -4.18
N ILE A 595 22.34 6.46 -4.88
CA ILE A 595 21.18 6.89 -5.68
C ILE A 595 19.98 7.24 -4.79
N PRO A 596 19.59 6.45 -3.76
CA PRO A 596 18.48 6.80 -2.87
C PRO A 596 18.68 8.15 -2.16
N ALA A 597 19.89 8.43 -1.66
CA ALA A 597 20.24 9.72 -1.06
C ALA A 597 20.14 10.90 -2.05
N ARG A 598 20.54 10.71 -3.32
CA ARG A 598 20.40 11.75 -4.36
C ARG A 598 18.95 11.98 -4.78
N ILE A 599 18.15 10.92 -4.93
CA ILE A 599 16.71 11.03 -5.18
C ILE A 599 16.03 11.82 -4.05
N TRP A 600 16.33 11.46 -2.80
CA TRP A 600 15.82 12.19 -1.62
C TRP A 600 16.21 13.67 -1.66
N ARG A 601 17.50 13.97 -1.93
CA ARG A 601 18.02 15.35 -2.03
C ARG A 601 17.30 16.17 -3.10
N ASP A 602 17.17 15.61 -4.29
CA ASP A 602 16.67 16.33 -5.46
C ASP A 602 15.15 16.53 -5.40
N TYR A 603 14.42 15.61 -4.76
CA TYR A 603 13.04 15.82 -4.32
C TYR A 603 12.92 16.92 -3.25
N MET A 604 13.64 16.78 -2.12
CA MET A 604 13.48 17.64 -0.95
C MET A 604 13.90 19.10 -1.21
N ARG A 605 14.85 19.34 -2.14
CA ARG A 605 15.22 20.69 -2.61
C ARG A 605 14.06 21.48 -3.22
N ILE A 606 13.03 20.80 -3.69
CA ILE A 606 11.83 21.39 -4.31
C ILE A 606 10.63 21.28 -3.36
N ALA A 607 10.50 20.17 -2.64
CA ALA A 607 9.31 19.83 -1.87
C ALA A 607 9.26 20.37 -0.43
N ALA A 608 10.41 20.58 0.22
CA ALA A 608 10.49 21.02 1.62
C ALA A 608 10.61 22.54 1.75
N SER A 609 10.06 23.11 2.83
CA SER A 609 10.22 24.53 3.15
C SER A 609 11.63 24.84 3.65
N ARG A 610 12.10 26.07 3.37
CA ARG A 610 13.51 26.47 3.58
C ARG A 610 13.77 27.25 4.88
N GLY A 611 12.74 27.43 5.73
CA GLY A 611 12.80 28.23 6.96
C GLY A 611 12.87 27.43 8.27
N GLY A 612 13.02 26.11 8.20
CA GLY A 612 12.96 25.22 9.35
C GLY A 612 14.29 25.02 10.07
N HIS A 613 14.26 25.14 11.40
CA HIS A 613 15.28 24.59 12.31
C HIS A 613 14.60 23.64 13.30
N PHE A 614 15.23 22.52 13.64
CA PHE A 614 14.73 21.63 14.69
C PHE A 614 14.76 22.37 16.03
N ALA A 615 13.58 22.53 16.66
CA ALA A 615 13.44 23.28 17.90
C ALA A 615 14.20 22.60 19.04
N VAL A 616 15.01 23.36 19.79
CA VAL A 616 15.80 22.84 20.91
C VAL A 616 14.89 22.75 22.16
N PRO A 617 14.63 21.55 22.72
CA PRO A 617 13.79 21.42 23.90
C PRO A 617 14.48 22.00 25.15
N PRO A 618 13.72 22.52 26.14
CA PRO A 618 14.29 22.96 27.41
C PRO A 618 15.13 21.87 28.09
N GLY A 619 16.32 22.25 28.57
CA GLY A 619 17.24 21.33 29.26
C GLY A 619 18.09 20.44 28.34
N VAL A 620 18.10 20.65 27.03
CA VAL A 620 19.07 20.03 26.12
C VAL A 620 20.33 20.91 25.98
N VAL A 621 21.50 20.31 26.21
CA VAL A 621 22.79 20.94 25.90
C VAL A 621 23.15 20.64 24.45
N VAL A 622 23.03 21.63 23.57
CA VAL A 622 23.51 21.53 22.19
C VAL A 622 25.04 21.58 22.21
N PRO A 623 25.77 20.62 21.62
CA PRO A 623 27.22 20.71 21.49
C PRO A 623 27.60 21.97 20.72
N LYS A 624 28.57 22.76 21.21
CA LYS A 624 29.14 23.83 20.41
C LYS A 624 29.69 23.24 19.11
N LYS A 625 29.17 23.72 17.98
CA LYS A 625 29.75 23.44 16.67
C LYS A 625 31.18 24.00 16.69
N ALA A 626 32.18 23.17 16.37
CA ALA A 626 33.56 23.65 16.28
C ALA A 626 33.61 24.74 15.19
N THR A 627 34.03 25.95 15.56
CA THR A 627 34.41 27.00 14.62
C THR A 627 35.77 26.69 14.04
N GLU A 628 36.00 27.08 12.78
CA GLU A 628 37.30 26.95 12.11
C GLU A 628 38.23 28.09 12.59
N GLU A 629 38.62 28.02 13.86
CA GLU A 629 39.56 28.91 14.54
C GLU A 629 40.57 28.07 15.33
N ASN A 630 41.51 27.42 14.64
CA ASN A 630 42.70 26.81 15.26
C ASN A 630 43.85 26.46 14.28
N ASP A 631 44.10 27.32 13.27
CA ASP A 631 45.29 27.26 12.39
C ASP A 631 46.31 28.38 12.73
N ALA A 632 46.27 28.90 13.97
CA ALA A 632 47.11 30.03 14.42
C ALA A 632 47.59 29.89 15.88
N ALA A 633 47.85 28.65 16.33
CA ALA A 633 48.29 28.34 17.69
C ALA A 633 49.09 27.02 17.77
N ASN A 634 50.14 26.87 16.96
CA ASN A 634 51.07 25.74 16.99
C ASN A 634 52.45 26.11 16.39
N ASP A 635 53.04 27.21 16.86
CA ASP A 635 54.43 27.61 16.60
C ASP A 635 55.01 28.27 17.89
N ALA A 636 55.20 27.46 18.93
CA ALA A 636 55.90 27.86 20.16
C ALA A 636 56.44 26.62 20.91
N GLU A 637 57.70 26.71 21.36
CA GLU A 637 58.32 25.93 22.45
C GLU A 637 58.38 24.39 22.30
N THR A 638 59.43 23.93 21.59
CA THR A 638 60.37 22.94 22.14
C THR A 638 61.80 23.38 21.82
N ASP A 639 62.67 23.41 22.82
CA ASP A 639 63.99 24.05 22.77
C ASP A 639 65.09 23.23 22.05
N ASP A 640 66.19 23.94 21.77
CA ASP A 640 67.64 23.59 21.77
C ASP A 640 68.06 22.10 21.96
N ASP A 641 69.19 21.61 21.41
CA ASP A 641 70.48 22.29 21.19
C ASP A 641 71.35 21.57 20.12
N GLU A 642 72.61 22.04 19.97
CA GLU A 642 73.80 21.44 19.36
C GLU A 642 74.12 21.66 17.85
N THR A 643 75.00 22.66 17.67
CA THR A 643 76.23 22.67 16.85
C THR A 643 76.28 23.28 15.44
N GLU A 644 77.44 23.90 15.17
CA GLU A 644 77.78 24.75 14.03
C GLU A 644 78.25 23.98 12.79
N THR A 645 78.09 24.56 11.60
CA THR A 645 79.24 24.82 10.70
C THR A 645 78.89 25.81 9.57
N ASP A 646 79.87 26.66 9.20
CA ASP A 646 79.87 27.49 7.98
C ASP A 646 79.67 26.63 6.70
N THR A 647 79.12 27.12 5.58
CA THR A 647 79.84 28.06 4.68
C THR A 647 78.98 28.66 3.54
N THR A 648 79.35 29.89 3.16
CA THR A 648 79.30 30.52 1.81
C THR A 648 77.96 30.73 1.09
N ALA A 649 77.67 32.01 0.81
CA ALA A 649 76.64 32.49 -0.12
C ALA A 649 77.04 32.37 -1.60
N TYR A 650 76.06 32.52 -2.51
CA TYR A 650 76.31 33.14 -3.82
C TYR A 650 75.10 33.94 -4.37
N THR A 651 75.42 35.17 -4.80
CA THR A 651 74.65 36.16 -5.60
C THR A 651 74.51 35.75 -7.08
N ASP A 652 73.68 36.32 -7.98
CA ASP A 652 72.62 37.36 -7.97
C ASP A 652 71.92 37.37 -9.38
N SER A 653 70.81 38.11 -9.51
CA SER A 653 70.37 38.87 -10.71
C SER A 653 69.38 38.29 -11.76
N LYS A 654 68.26 39.03 -11.89
CA LYS A 654 67.62 39.58 -13.12
C LYS A 654 66.95 38.62 -14.13
N GLU A 655 65.61 38.70 -14.29
CA GLU A 655 64.87 39.61 -15.21
C GLU A 655 65.14 39.33 -16.70
N HIS A 656 64.12 39.15 -17.57
CA HIS A 656 63.27 40.25 -18.04
C HIS A 656 62.05 39.81 -18.93
N LYS A 657 61.00 40.65 -18.94
CA LYS A 657 60.00 40.94 -20.03
C LYS A 657 59.09 39.85 -20.67
N SER A 658 57.78 40.13 -20.60
CA SER A 658 56.73 39.69 -21.56
C SER A 658 56.71 40.54 -22.86
N PRO A 659 55.86 40.21 -23.85
CA PRO A 659 54.68 41.06 -24.10
C PRO A 659 53.38 40.30 -24.49
N VAL A 660 52.31 41.03 -24.86
CA VAL A 660 50.89 40.57 -24.97
C VAL A 660 50.18 41.08 -26.25
N SER A 661 49.36 40.24 -26.91
CA SER A 661 48.20 40.56 -27.79
C SER A 661 47.46 39.24 -28.15
N LYS A 662 46.14 39.03 -28.31
CA LYS A 662 45.01 39.75 -28.99
C LYS A 662 45.24 39.87 -30.52
N ASN A 663 44.32 39.63 -31.47
CA ASN A 663 42.86 39.31 -31.58
C ASN A 663 42.59 38.72 -33.02
N GLN A 664 41.42 38.40 -33.62
CA GLN A 664 39.97 38.50 -33.33
C GLN A 664 39.10 37.57 -34.26
N GLN A 665 37.93 37.11 -33.76
CA GLN A 665 36.58 36.95 -34.41
C GLN A 665 36.23 36.19 -35.74
N HIS A 666 35.09 35.48 -35.66
CA HIS A 666 33.96 35.23 -36.61
C HIS A 666 34.11 34.72 -38.06
N THR A 667 33.25 33.73 -38.41
CA THR A 667 32.15 33.85 -39.43
C THR A 667 31.07 32.77 -39.22
N GLU A 668 29.86 32.96 -39.77
CA GLU A 668 28.70 32.03 -39.72
C GLU A 668 28.44 31.34 -41.09
N THR A 669 27.78 30.16 -41.10
CA THR A 669 27.06 29.57 -42.27
C THR A 669 26.21 28.35 -41.86
N ALA A 670 25.32 27.85 -42.73
CA ALA A 670 24.42 26.70 -42.51
C ALA A 670 23.95 26.07 -43.85
N ILE A 671 22.92 25.18 -43.81
CA ILE A 671 22.14 24.58 -44.95
C ILE A 671 22.93 23.48 -45.73
N GLU A 672 22.42 22.26 -46.03
CA GLU A 672 21.14 21.57 -45.74
C GLU A 672 21.32 20.00 -45.71
N PRO A 673 20.31 19.08 -45.79
CA PRO A 673 20.41 17.69 -45.26
C PRO A 673 20.65 16.58 -46.31
N TYR A 674 20.66 15.32 -45.86
CA TYR A 674 20.53 14.11 -46.70
C TYR A 674 19.62 13.04 -46.06
N SER A 675 19.04 12.13 -46.86
CA SER A 675 18.10 11.09 -46.40
C SER A 675 18.29 9.74 -47.10
N LYS A 676 18.01 8.63 -46.39
CA LYS A 676 17.83 7.23 -46.87
C LYS A 676 19.05 6.63 -47.62
N ALA A 677 19.44 5.36 -47.50
CA ALA A 677 18.71 4.14 -47.18
C ALA A 677 19.70 3.01 -46.81
N HIS A 678 19.36 2.17 -45.83
CA HIS A 678 19.23 0.72 -46.01
C HIS A 678 18.47 0.09 -44.85
#